data_AF-A0A814FZM9-F1
#
_entry.id   AF-A0A814FZM9-F1
#
_cell.length_a   1.000
_cell.length_b   1.000
_cell.length_c   1.000
_cell.angle_alpha   90.00
_cell.angle_beta   90.00
_cell.angle_gamma   90.00
#
_symmetry.space_group_name_H-M   'P 1'
#
loop_
_entity.id
_entity.type
_entity.pdbx_description
1 polymer ?
#
loop_
_entity_poly.entity_id
_entity_poly.type
_entity_poly.pdbx_seq_one_letter_code
_entity_poly.pdbx_strand_id
1 'polypeptide(L)'
;MVFRIPVTIHSIPEKFLIVCETGNETIQWLCETAYSRYIDRCNNKIPFSDFVARRSSDRSLLSMNDCVQHVLKDDEPVEIDTVKRLDDDGSFSVATDENRRVVILDGYHLKCSDLIRLSTGDYQIELPEATWNLIHKARQVVDYIIDNKKVVYGVNTGFGAFANQIIPNEKLADLQTRLIVSHCAGVGEPLSIERARMMFALRINILAKGYSGISEDTLHRIIAAFNKSCIPEIPSQGTVGASGDLAPLAHLAAGLMGVGRMWSPKTGWATASEVLAQNDLEVIEYKPKEGLTMINGTQFITSLGAEGVERAISLARQADIIAAMSTEALRGTVRHLHPRLHASRPHHGQNLVAQRLRALLTSKFHPSSISDSHFNCGKVQDAYSIRCIPQVHGISWDIIKFAQKVITTEMNSATDNPLVFTDTQEVVSGGNFHGEYPAKALDCLAIGIHEIGSLSACRMERLVNHGMSGLPAFLTLEGGLNSGFMIAHCTAAALVSENKVLCHPSSVDTISTSAGQEDHVSMGGWSARKALKVIDNVEIIMAIELLMACQAIDLLAPLKSTPPLQAIHDLVREKINSWEKDRFMAHDIKEATDIIKSGDIWTKAEPYIQEYLNWYHTKKDGEPLPKQDVHQPECIH
;
A
#
# COMPACT_ATOMS: atom_id res chain seq x y z
N MET A 1 -25.59 10.92 35.74
CA MET A 1 -26.09 11.35 34.42
C MET A 1 -26.29 10.07 33.64
N VAL A 2 -27.45 9.87 33.01
CA VAL A 2 -27.71 8.63 32.26
C VAL A 2 -27.11 8.79 30.87
N PHE A 3 -26.27 7.85 30.44
CA PHE A 3 -25.70 7.82 29.09
C PHE A 3 -26.38 6.73 28.27
N ARG A 4 -26.86 7.09 27.08
CA ARG A 4 -27.41 6.19 26.07
C ARG A 4 -26.37 6.07 24.98
N ILE A 5 -25.69 4.94 24.90
CA ILE A 5 -24.59 4.74 23.96
C ILE A 5 -25.04 3.83 22.83
N PRO A 6 -25.16 4.33 21.59
CA PRO A 6 -25.38 3.50 20.41
C PRO A 6 -24.10 2.72 20.12
N VAL A 7 -24.17 1.39 20.17
CA VAL A 7 -23.04 0.49 19.95
C VAL A 7 -23.26 -0.32 18.67
N THR A 8 -22.28 -0.27 17.76
CA THR A 8 -22.24 -1.11 16.55
C THR A 8 -21.14 -2.14 16.70
N ILE A 9 -21.42 -3.42 16.51
CA ILE A 9 -20.39 -4.48 16.55
C ILE A 9 -20.08 -4.87 15.10
N HIS A 10 -18.87 -4.63 14.58
CA HIS A 10 -18.57 -4.79 13.13
C HIS A 10 -18.70 -6.21 12.60
N SER A 11 -18.61 -7.22 13.46
CA SER A 11 -18.91 -8.60 13.07
C SER A 11 -20.41 -8.87 12.85
N ILE A 12 -21.31 -7.91 13.15
CA ILE A 12 -22.77 -8.10 13.20
C ILE A 12 -23.53 -6.84 12.70
N PRO A 13 -24.52 -6.98 11.81
CA PRO A 13 -25.27 -5.83 11.25
C PRO A 13 -26.36 -5.27 12.19
N GLU A 14 -26.16 -5.31 13.51
CA GLU A 14 -27.12 -4.80 14.51
C GLU A 14 -26.51 -3.69 15.36
N LYS A 15 -27.34 -2.69 15.66
CA LYS A 15 -27.01 -1.61 16.61
C LYS A 15 -27.72 -1.85 17.93
N PHE A 16 -26.96 -1.77 19.02
CA PHE A 16 -27.48 -1.90 20.38
C PHE A 16 -27.48 -0.54 21.06
N LEU A 17 -28.59 -0.15 21.68
CA LEU A 17 -28.59 1.01 22.58
C LEU A 17 -28.30 0.52 24.00
N ILE A 18 -27.13 0.85 24.54
CA ILE A 18 -26.76 0.49 25.91
C ILE A 18 -26.97 1.70 26.81
N VAL A 19 -27.65 1.47 27.93
CA VAL A 19 -27.91 2.53 28.91
C VAL A 19 -26.96 2.33 30.09
N CYS A 20 -26.08 3.30 30.30
CA CYS A 20 -25.21 3.40 31.46
C CYS A 20 -25.88 4.34 32.46
N GLU A 21 -26.35 3.81 33.59
CA GLU A 21 -27.15 4.58 34.56
C GLU A 21 -26.32 5.65 35.27
N THR A 22 -25.05 5.36 35.52
CA THR A 22 -24.15 6.22 36.29
C THR A 22 -23.06 6.86 35.44
N GLY A 23 -22.63 6.19 34.36
CA GLY A 23 -21.46 6.56 33.55
C GLY A 23 -20.13 6.10 34.17
N ASN A 24 -20.16 5.47 35.35
CA ASN A 24 -18.99 4.88 36.01
C ASN A 24 -18.64 3.51 35.43
N GLU A 25 -19.53 2.93 34.62
CA GLU A 25 -19.29 1.68 33.92
C GLU A 25 -18.10 1.85 32.96
N THR A 26 -17.27 0.82 32.86
CA THR A 26 -16.08 0.85 32.00
C THR A 26 -16.43 0.62 30.54
N ILE A 27 -15.52 0.99 29.63
CA ILE A 27 -15.63 0.61 28.22
C ILE A 27 -15.63 -0.92 28.05
N GLN A 28 -14.89 -1.65 28.87
CA GLN A 28 -14.97 -3.12 28.90
C GLN A 28 -16.39 -3.61 29.21
N TRP A 29 -17.01 -3.05 30.24
CA TRP A 29 -18.40 -3.39 30.60
C TRP A 29 -19.37 -3.07 29.48
N LEU A 30 -19.19 -1.92 28.80
CA LEU A 30 -19.99 -1.54 27.64
C LEU A 30 -19.89 -2.60 26.53
N CYS A 31 -18.66 -3.08 26.25
CA CYS A 31 -18.43 -4.14 25.26
C CYS A 31 -19.04 -5.48 25.67
N GLU A 32 -18.84 -5.91 26.91
CA GLU A 32 -19.42 -7.13 27.47
C GLU A 32 -20.95 -7.12 27.42
N THR A 33 -21.55 -5.98 27.74
CA THR A 33 -23.01 -5.80 27.71
C THR A 33 -23.56 -5.83 26.29
N ALA A 34 -22.87 -5.19 25.33
CA ALA A 34 -23.23 -5.25 23.90
C ALA A 34 -23.21 -6.69 23.40
N TYR A 35 -22.14 -7.40 23.75
CA TYR A 35 -21.89 -8.76 23.31
C TYR A 35 -22.83 -9.79 23.95
N SER A 36 -23.14 -9.66 25.25
CA SER A 36 -24.10 -10.52 25.94
C SER A 36 -25.49 -10.41 25.31
N ARG A 37 -25.95 -9.19 25.00
CA ARG A 37 -27.24 -8.96 24.33
C ARG A 37 -27.30 -9.59 22.93
N TYR A 38 -26.15 -9.70 22.26
CA TYR A 38 -26.03 -10.43 21.00
C TYR A 38 -26.14 -11.95 21.20
N ILE A 39 -25.40 -12.54 22.15
CA ILE A 39 -25.43 -13.98 22.43
C ILE A 39 -26.85 -14.44 22.76
N ASP A 40 -27.57 -13.68 23.60
CA ASP A 40 -28.95 -13.99 23.99
C ASP A 40 -29.92 -14.00 22.80
N ARG A 41 -29.62 -13.26 21.73
CA ARG A 41 -30.44 -13.22 20.50
C ARG A 41 -30.08 -14.29 19.48
N CYS A 42 -28.81 -14.67 19.37
CA CYS A 42 -28.33 -15.47 18.24
C CYS A 42 -28.07 -16.95 18.54
N ASN A 43 -28.32 -17.44 19.76
CA ASN A 43 -28.12 -18.85 20.15
C ASN A 43 -26.71 -19.41 19.83
N ASN A 44 -25.73 -18.53 19.64
CA ASN A 44 -24.37 -18.85 19.23
C ASN A 44 -23.41 -18.68 20.40
N LYS A 45 -22.55 -19.67 20.63
CA LYS A 45 -21.50 -19.64 21.66
C LYS A 45 -20.16 -19.30 21.03
N ILE A 46 -19.95 -18.02 20.70
CA ILE A 46 -18.61 -17.52 20.37
C ILE A 46 -17.91 -17.17 21.70
N PRO A 47 -16.63 -17.53 21.92
CA PRO A 47 -15.90 -17.14 23.12
C PRO A 47 -15.69 -15.63 23.18
N PHE A 48 -15.84 -15.04 24.36
CA PHE A 48 -15.42 -13.66 24.62
C PHE A 48 -13.90 -13.59 24.48
N SER A 49 -13.39 -12.90 23.46
CA SER A 49 -11.95 -12.64 23.29
C SER A 49 -11.74 -11.16 23.04
N ASP A 50 -10.71 -10.60 23.66
CA ASP A 50 -10.29 -9.19 23.69
C ASP A 50 -10.97 -8.33 22.62
N PHE A 51 -11.89 -7.48 23.04
CA PHE A 51 -12.54 -6.49 22.18
C PHE A 51 -11.70 -5.22 22.12
N VAL A 52 -11.94 -4.42 21.09
CA VAL A 52 -11.51 -3.04 21.00
C VAL A 52 -12.72 -2.19 20.67
N ALA A 53 -12.81 -1.05 21.36
CA ALA A 53 -13.85 -0.07 21.15
C ALA A 53 -13.24 1.21 20.58
N ARG A 54 -13.95 1.87 19.68
CA ARG A 54 -13.58 3.19 19.16
C ARG A 54 -14.79 4.10 19.06
N ARG A 55 -14.57 5.41 19.13
CA ARG A 55 -15.59 6.39 18.77
C ARG A 55 -15.89 6.31 17.28
N SER A 56 -17.18 6.26 16.91
CA SER A 56 -17.58 6.30 15.51
C SER A 56 -17.32 7.66 14.86
N SER A 57 -17.32 8.74 15.66
CA SER A 57 -17.17 10.13 15.21
C SER A 57 -15.77 10.44 14.68
N ASP A 58 -14.73 10.08 15.43
CA ASP A 58 -13.33 10.43 15.13
C ASP A 58 -12.39 9.22 15.00
N ARG A 59 -12.94 8.01 15.14
CA ARG A 59 -12.21 6.72 15.10
C ARG A 59 -11.18 6.53 16.21
N SER A 60 -11.17 7.37 17.26
CA SER A 60 -10.23 7.22 18.37
C SER A 60 -10.50 5.94 19.18
N LEU A 61 -9.43 5.21 19.49
CA LEU A 61 -9.48 4.02 20.34
C LEU A 61 -9.85 4.40 21.77
N LEU A 62 -10.71 3.60 22.38
CA LEU A 62 -11.15 3.72 23.76
C LEU A 62 -10.44 2.67 24.61
N SER A 63 -9.82 3.11 25.71
CA SER A 63 -9.20 2.19 26.67
C SER A 63 -10.27 1.43 27.43
N MET A 64 -10.10 0.12 27.55
CA MET A 64 -11.04 -0.79 28.22
C MET A 64 -11.28 -0.42 29.69
N ASN A 65 -10.28 0.19 30.34
CA ASN A 65 -10.33 0.58 31.74
C ASN A 65 -10.96 1.96 31.98
N ASP A 66 -11.21 2.74 30.92
CA ASP A 66 -11.79 4.08 31.09
C ASP A 66 -13.29 3.97 31.41
N CYS A 67 -13.78 4.87 32.28
CA CYS A 67 -15.22 5.01 32.54
C CYS A 67 -15.90 5.74 31.40
N VAL A 68 -17.09 5.29 30.99
CA VAL A 68 -17.90 5.88 29.90
C VAL A 68 -18.00 7.41 30.02
N GLN A 69 -18.31 7.94 31.21
CA GLN A 69 -18.47 9.38 31.41
C GLN A 69 -17.20 10.22 31.16
N HIS A 70 -16.02 9.61 31.20
CA HIS A 70 -14.75 10.32 31.00
C HIS A 70 -14.37 10.40 29.52
N VAL A 71 -14.86 9.47 28.69
CA VAL A 71 -14.40 9.29 27.31
C VAL A 71 -15.51 9.38 26.26
N LEU A 72 -16.78 9.33 26.67
CA LEU A 72 -17.95 9.38 25.79
C LEU A 72 -18.98 10.40 26.26
N LYS A 73 -19.67 11.02 25.30
CA LYS A 73 -20.86 11.85 25.54
C LYS A 73 -22.15 11.01 25.45
N ASP A 74 -23.24 11.53 26.01
CA ASP A 74 -24.58 10.94 25.80
C ASP A 74 -24.91 10.92 24.30
N ASP A 75 -25.50 9.82 23.82
CA ASP A 75 -25.77 9.52 22.40
C ASP A 75 -24.53 9.46 21.48
N GLU A 76 -23.30 9.41 22.02
CA GLU A 76 -22.10 9.27 21.19
C GLU A 76 -21.91 7.82 20.70
N PRO A 77 -21.89 7.57 19.38
CA PRO A 77 -21.82 6.20 18.86
C PRO A 77 -20.43 5.58 19.03
N VAL A 78 -20.42 4.31 19.43
CA VAL A 78 -19.23 3.48 19.63
C VAL A 78 -19.27 2.29 18.68
N GLU A 79 -18.11 1.95 18.14
CA GLU A 79 -17.89 0.75 17.34
C GLU A 79 -17.00 -0.24 18.08
N ILE A 80 -17.38 -1.51 18.05
CA ILE A 80 -16.70 -2.60 18.72
C ILE A 80 -16.28 -3.66 17.68
N ASP A 81 -15.08 -4.19 17.81
CA ASP A 81 -14.63 -5.39 17.10
C ASP A 81 -13.64 -6.21 17.96
N THR A 82 -13.23 -7.37 17.48
CA THR A 82 -12.25 -8.26 18.14
C THR A 82 -10.81 -7.83 17.83
N VAL A 83 -9.88 -7.98 18.80
CA VAL A 83 -8.44 -7.70 18.64
C VAL A 83 -7.82 -8.47 17.48
N LYS A 84 -8.33 -9.65 17.14
CA LYS A 84 -7.88 -10.43 15.97
C LYS A 84 -8.11 -9.74 14.61
N ARG A 85 -8.93 -8.69 14.56
CA ARG A 85 -9.20 -7.89 13.36
C ARG A 85 -8.49 -6.53 13.35
N LEU A 86 -7.58 -6.29 14.29
CA LEU A 86 -6.79 -5.06 14.35
C LEU A 86 -5.34 -5.33 13.96
N ASP A 87 -4.84 -4.51 13.03
CA ASP A 87 -3.42 -4.50 12.65
C ASP A 87 -2.61 -3.57 13.58
N ASP A 88 -1.28 -3.56 13.41
CA ASP A 88 -0.31 -2.74 14.18
C ASP A 88 -0.63 -1.23 14.21
N ASP A 89 -1.46 -0.74 13.27
CA ASP A 89 -1.88 0.65 13.16
C ASP A 89 -3.27 0.95 13.76
N GLY A 90 -3.93 -0.06 14.34
CA GLY A 90 -5.25 0.08 14.97
C GLY A 90 -6.43 0.13 13.99
N SER A 91 -6.25 -0.25 12.73
CA SER A 91 -7.32 -0.32 11.71
C SER A 91 -7.99 -1.70 11.62
N PHE A 92 -9.32 -1.73 11.44
CA PHE A 92 -10.07 -2.97 11.22
C PHE A 92 -9.71 -3.61 9.87
N SER A 93 -9.43 -4.91 9.85
CA SER A 93 -9.20 -5.70 8.63
C SER A 93 -10.50 -6.19 7.99
N VAL A 94 -10.48 -6.36 6.67
CA VAL A 94 -11.53 -7.11 5.97
C VAL A 94 -11.57 -8.52 6.52
N ALA A 95 -12.77 -9.09 6.67
CA ALA A 95 -12.93 -10.50 6.96
C ALA A 95 -12.40 -11.33 5.78
N THR A 96 -11.24 -11.97 5.97
CA THR A 96 -10.71 -12.98 5.05
C THR A 96 -11.03 -14.36 5.58
N ASP A 97 -11.85 -15.12 4.86
CA ASP A 97 -12.00 -16.55 5.14
C ASP A 97 -10.88 -17.29 4.39
N GLU A 98 -9.76 -17.55 5.06
CA GLU A 98 -8.61 -18.25 4.47
C GLU A 98 -8.94 -19.68 4.01
N ASN A 99 -9.96 -20.31 4.60
CA ASN A 99 -10.41 -21.64 4.18
C ASN A 99 -11.21 -21.60 2.87
N ARG A 100 -11.86 -20.47 2.56
CA ARG A 100 -12.65 -20.26 1.33
C ARG A 100 -11.98 -19.36 0.29
N ARG A 101 -10.88 -18.69 0.64
CA ARG A 101 -10.21 -17.67 -0.17
C ARG A 101 -11.17 -16.61 -0.68
N VAL A 102 -11.91 -15.99 0.24
CA VAL A 102 -12.88 -14.91 -0.05
C VAL A 102 -12.47 -13.62 0.64
N VAL A 103 -12.59 -12.50 -0.05
CA VAL A 103 -12.47 -11.14 0.47
C VAL A 103 -13.85 -10.48 0.44
N ILE A 104 -14.35 -10.05 1.59
CA ILE A 104 -15.65 -9.39 1.71
C ILE A 104 -15.51 -7.89 1.40
N LEU A 105 -16.16 -7.42 0.33
CA LEU A 105 -16.15 -6.00 -0.02
C LEU A 105 -17.41 -5.30 0.49
N ASP A 106 -17.22 -4.30 1.35
CA ASP A 106 -18.30 -3.46 1.89
C ASP A 106 -18.23 -2.00 1.42
N GLY A 107 -17.15 -1.61 0.74
CA GLY A 107 -16.89 -0.23 0.29
C GLY A 107 -16.22 0.67 1.34
N TYR A 108 -15.76 0.13 2.47
CA TYR A 108 -15.22 0.93 3.59
C TYR A 108 -13.90 0.42 4.16
N HIS A 109 -13.64 -0.89 4.13
CA HIS A 109 -12.55 -1.49 4.92
C HIS A 109 -11.45 -2.17 4.09
N LEU A 110 -11.44 -2.02 2.77
CA LEU A 110 -10.45 -2.67 1.91
C LEU A 110 -9.03 -2.11 2.17
N LYS A 111 -8.07 -2.99 2.46
CA LYS A 111 -6.65 -2.64 2.64
C LYS A 111 -5.84 -2.84 1.36
N CYS A 112 -4.70 -2.16 1.25
CA CYS A 112 -3.78 -2.34 0.13
C CYS A 112 -3.34 -3.82 0.00
N SER A 113 -3.01 -4.48 1.10
CA SER A 113 -2.67 -5.91 1.16
C SER A 113 -3.79 -6.82 0.63
N ASP A 114 -5.06 -6.52 0.93
CA ASP A 114 -6.20 -7.29 0.41
C ASP A 114 -6.35 -7.13 -1.10
N LEU A 115 -6.04 -5.94 -1.61
CA LEU A 115 -6.01 -5.68 -3.05
C LEU A 115 -4.90 -6.49 -3.75
N ILE A 116 -3.72 -6.62 -3.14
CA ILE A 116 -2.65 -7.50 -3.64
C ILE A 116 -3.09 -8.96 -3.61
N ARG A 117 -3.77 -9.43 -2.56
CA ARG A 117 -4.33 -10.79 -2.52
C ARG A 117 -5.31 -11.04 -3.67
N LEU A 118 -6.19 -10.08 -3.96
CA LEU A 118 -7.14 -10.15 -5.06
C LEU A 118 -6.46 -10.18 -6.45
N SER A 119 -5.26 -9.60 -6.57
CA SER A 119 -4.50 -9.56 -7.81
C SER A 119 -4.01 -10.93 -8.27
N THR A 120 -3.82 -11.89 -7.36
CA THR A 120 -3.23 -13.21 -7.69
C THR A 120 -4.19 -14.14 -8.44
N GLY A 121 -5.50 -13.88 -8.36
CA GLY A 121 -6.52 -14.79 -8.90
C GLY A 121 -6.94 -15.90 -7.93
N ASP A 122 -6.32 -15.99 -6.75
CA ASP A 122 -6.65 -17.01 -5.75
C ASP A 122 -7.89 -16.67 -4.92
N TYR A 123 -8.26 -15.39 -4.88
CA TYR A 123 -9.34 -14.87 -4.03
C TYR A 123 -10.55 -14.42 -4.83
N GLN A 124 -11.73 -14.75 -4.30
CA GLN A 124 -13.02 -14.29 -4.80
C GLN A 124 -13.56 -13.13 -3.97
N ILE A 125 -14.46 -12.35 -4.57
CA ILE A 125 -15.19 -11.27 -3.94
C ILE A 125 -16.60 -11.72 -3.61
N GLU A 126 -17.04 -11.39 -2.40
CA GLU A 126 -18.44 -11.42 -1.97
C GLU A 126 -18.81 -10.09 -1.30
N LEU A 127 -20.10 -9.75 -1.32
CA LEU A 127 -20.65 -8.55 -0.70
C LEU A 127 -21.61 -8.97 0.42
N PRO A 128 -21.59 -8.31 1.59
CA PRO A 128 -22.50 -8.62 2.67
C PRO A 128 -23.94 -8.16 2.33
N GLU A 129 -24.95 -8.79 2.93
CA GLU A 129 -26.37 -8.44 2.71
C GLU A 129 -26.68 -6.96 2.99
N ALA A 130 -26.04 -6.38 4.02
CA ALA A 130 -26.17 -4.96 4.34
C ALA A 130 -25.73 -4.04 3.18
N THR A 131 -24.71 -4.43 2.43
CA THR A 131 -24.21 -3.70 1.25
C THR A 131 -25.22 -3.76 0.11
N TRP A 132 -25.80 -4.93 -0.16
CA TRP A 132 -26.85 -5.08 -1.17
C TRP A 132 -28.05 -4.16 -0.88
N ASN A 133 -28.47 -4.04 0.38
CA ASN A 133 -29.52 -3.14 0.79
C ASN A 133 -29.23 -1.66 0.47
N LEU A 134 -27.97 -1.21 0.57
CA LEU A 134 -27.57 0.15 0.20
C LEU A 134 -27.65 0.36 -1.32
N ILE A 135 -27.14 -0.61 -2.09
CA ILE A 135 -27.19 -0.60 -3.55
C ILE A 135 -28.64 -0.51 -4.06
N HIS A 136 -29.54 -1.31 -3.50
CA HIS A 136 -30.96 -1.29 -3.84
C HIS A 136 -31.60 0.07 -3.63
N LYS A 137 -31.38 0.68 -2.46
CA LYS A 137 -31.92 2.01 -2.14
C LYS A 137 -31.41 3.06 -3.11
N ALA A 138 -30.12 3.03 -3.46
CA ALA A 138 -29.55 3.96 -4.42
C ALA A 138 -30.14 3.77 -5.81
N ARG A 139 -30.34 2.52 -6.25
CA ARG A 139 -30.96 2.21 -7.54
C ARG A 139 -32.40 2.74 -7.62
N GLN A 140 -33.19 2.56 -6.55
CA GLN A 140 -34.56 3.08 -6.47
C GLN A 140 -34.65 4.59 -6.65
N VAL A 141 -33.69 5.37 -6.13
CA VAL A 141 -33.64 6.83 -6.33
C VAL A 141 -33.43 7.18 -7.81
N VAL A 142 -32.52 6.47 -8.49
CA VAL A 142 -32.25 6.72 -9.92
C VAL A 142 -33.46 6.32 -10.77
N ASP A 143 -34.11 5.19 -10.47
CA ASP A 143 -35.33 4.76 -11.17
C ASP A 143 -36.46 5.78 -10.99
N TYR A 144 -36.66 6.26 -9.75
CA TYR A 144 -37.63 7.31 -9.46
C TYR A 144 -37.36 8.60 -10.26
N ILE A 145 -36.11 9.02 -10.42
CA ILE A 145 -35.73 10.18 -11.24
C ILE A 145 -36.14 10.00 -12.70
N ILE A 146 -35.89 8.81 -13.27
CA ILE A 146 -36.18 8.48 -14.67
C ILE A 146 -37.69 8.45 -14.89
N ASP A 147 -38.43 7.77 -14.02
CA ASP A 147 -39.89 7.62 -14.11
C ASP A 147 -40.61 8.97 -14.00
N ASN A 148 -40.07 9.87 -13.17
CA ASN A 148 -40.63 11.21 -12.96
C ASN A 148 -40.03 12.28 -13.90
N LYS A 149 -39.19 11.89 -14.88
CA LYS A 149 -38.57 12.78 -15.87
C LYS A 149 -37.84 13.97 -15.25
N LYS A 150 -37.25 13.80 -14.07
CA LYS A 150 -36.40 14.83 -13.45
C LYS A 150 -35.09 14.93 -14.23
N VAL A 151 -34.65 16.13 -14.57
CA VAL A 151 -33.40 16.34 -15.35
C VAL A 151 -32.19 16.24 -14.40
N VAL A 152 -31.33 15.24 -14.62
CA VAL A 152 -30.19 14.93 -13.75
C VAL A 152 -28.97 14.52 -14.60
N TYR A 153 -27.84 15.17 -14.31
CA TYR A 153 -26.56 14.92 -15.00
C TYR A 153 -26.19 13.44 -15.04
N GLY A 154 -25.80 12.92 -16.20
CA GLY A 154 -25.31 11.54 -16.35
C GLY A 154 -26.37 10.45 -16.15
N VAL A 155 -27.63 10.82 -15.85
CA VAL A 155 -28.79 9.92 -15.80
C VAL A 155 -29.61 10.06 -17.08
N ASN A 156 -30.05 11.28 -17.41
CA ASN A 156 -30.84 11.58 -18.62
C ASN A 156 -30.35 12.81 -19.40
N THR A 157 -29.09 13.19 -19.22
CA THR A 157 -28.41 14.22 -20.01
C THR A 157 -27.20 13.66 -20.75
N GLY A 158 -26.62 14.44 -21.66
CA GLY A 158 -25.27 14.20 -22.19
C GLY A 158 -24.17 14.35 -21.12
N PHE A 159 -22.91 14.14 -21.53
CA PHE A 159 -21.73 14.15 -20.67
C PHE A 159 -20.77 15.30 -21.00
N GLY A 160 -19.97 15.75 -20.02
CA GLY A 160 -18.98 16.82 -20.21
C GLY A 160 -19.61 18.09 -20.78
N ALA A 161 -19.05 18.59 -21.90
CA ALA A 161 -19.57 19.79 -22.59
C ALA A 161 -21.04 19.66 -23.08
N PHE A 162 -21.59 18.44 -23.12
CA PHE A 162 -22.98 18.17 -23.51
C PHE A 162 -23.93 17.97 -22.32
N ALA A 163 -23.51 18.33 -21.10
CA ALA A 163 -24.30 18.16 -19.87
C ALA A 163 -25.71 18.80 -19.90
N ASN A 164 -25.92 19.82 -20.75
CA ASN A 164 -27.20 20.52 -20.88
C ASN A 164 -28.14 19.91 -21.94
N GLN A 165 -27.75 18.84 -22.63
CA GLN A 165 -28.60 18.17 -23.62
C GLN A 165 -29.42 17.06 -22.96
N ILE A 166 -30.75 17.19 -22.98
CA ILE A 166 -31.68 16.18 -22.44
C ILE A 166 -31.82 15.03 -23.43
N ILE A 167 -31.72 13.79 -22.94
CA ILE A 167 -31.79 12.57 -23.73
C ILE A 167 -33.13 11.86 -23.47
N PRO A 168 -33.88 11.45 -24.52
CA PRO A 168 -35.11 10.66 -24.34
C PRO A 168 -34.87 9.33 -23.64
N ASN A 169 -35.84 8.87 -22.83
CA ASN A 169 -35.72 7.67 -21.99
C ASN A 169 -35.37 6.41 -22.82
N GLU A 170 -35.93 6.27 -24.01
CA GLU A 170 -35.68 5.15 -24.93
C GLU A 170 -34.25 5.10 -25.48
N LYS A 171 -33.47 6.19 -25.35
CA LYS A 171 -32.07 6.25 -25.77
C LYS A 171 -31.07 6.12 -24.62
N LEU A 172 -31.53 6.02 -23.36
CA LEU A 172 -30.62 6.07 -22.21
C LEU A 172 -29.68 4.86 -22.10
N ALA A 173 -30.12 3.68 -22.53
CA ALA A 173 -29.26 2.50 -22.61
C ALA A 173 -28.21 2.64 -23.73
N ASP A 174 -28.64 3.03 -24.95
CA ASP A 174 -27.74 3.31 -26.08
C ASP A 174 -26.71 4.41 -25.73
N LEU A 175 -27.14 5.42 -24.97
CA LEU A 175 -26.25 6.46 -24.45
C LEU A 175 -25.11 5.88 -23.60
N GLN A 176 -25.38 4.90 -22.72
CA GLN A 176 -24.34 4.27 -21.90
C GLN A 176 -23.35 3.47 -22.76
N THR A 177 -23.85 2.69 -23.72
CA THR A 177 -23.00 1.90 -24.63
C THR A 177 -22.09 2.81 -25.45
N ARG A 178 -22.64 3.88 -26.03
CA ARG A 178 -21.87 4.85 -26.82
C ARG A 178 -20.85 5.61 -25.97
N LEU A 179 -21.20 5.94 -24.72
CA LEU A 179 -20.25 6.55 -23.79
C LEU A 179 -19.03 5.65 -23.64
N ILE A 180 -19.22 4.38 -23.26
CA ILE A 180 -18.12 3.45 -23.04
C ILE A 180 -17.26 3.31 -24.29
N VAL A 181 -17.87 2.99 -25.44
CA VAL A 181 -17.12 2.76 -26.69
C VAL A 181 -16.34 3.99 -27.12
N SER A 182 -16.93 5.18 -27.04
CA SER A 182 -16.23 6.43 -27.40
C SER A 182 -15.08 6.78 -26.45
N HIS A 183 -15.13 6.32 -25.20
CA HIS A 183 -14.11 6.57 -24.19
C HIS A 183 -13.00 5.51 -24.16
N CYS A 184 -13.11 4.42 -24.93
CA CYS A 184 -12.05 3.44 -25.14
C CYS A 184 -10.89 3.98 -26.00
N ALA A 185 -10.30 5.10 -25.58
CA ALA A 185 -9.21 5.81 -26.26
C ALA A 185 -7.84 5.62 -25.57
N GLY A 186 -7.74 4.65 -24.65
CA GLY A 186 -6.47 4.28 -24.01
C GLY A 186 -5.46 3.67 -24.97
N VAL A 187 -4.16 3.89 -24.71
CA VAL A 187 -3.03 3.40 -25.54
C VAL A 187 -1.87 2.89 -24.68
N GLY A 188 -0.81 2.41 -25.35
CA GLY A 188 0.42 1.90 -24.73
C GLY A 188 0.31 0.45 -24.27
N GLU A 189 1.39 -0.07 -23.69
CA GLU A 189 1.43 -1.44 -23.19
C GLU A 189 0.28 -1.68 -22.19
N PRO A 190 -0.48 -2.78 -22.33
CA PRO A 190 -1.54 -3.12 -21.39
C PRO A 190 -1.03 -3.30 -19.96
N LEU A 191 -1.91 -3.05 -18.99
CA LEU A 191 -1.70 -3.48 -17.62
C LEU A 191 -1.49 -5.01 -17.58
N SER A 192 -0.65 -5.46 -16.64
CA SER A 192 -0.59 -6.89 -16.33
C SER A 192 -1.93 -7.38 -15.80
N ILE A 193 -2.18 -8.68 -15.87
CA ILE A 193 -3.43 -9.30 -15.39
C ILE A 193 -3.67 -8.92 -13.92
N GLU A 194 -2.62 -8.95 -13.10
CA GLU A 194 -2.66 -8.60 -11.69
C GLU A 194 -3.11 -7.15 -11.48
N ARG A 195 -2.53 -6.19 -12.23
CA ARG A 195 -2.91 -4.78 -12.14
C ARG A 195 -4.32 -4.51 -12.64
N ALA A 196 -4.73 -5.14 -13.74
CA ALA A 196 -6.09 -5.07 -14.24
C ALA A 196 -7.10 -5.64 -13.23
N ARG A 197 -6.76 -6.76 -12.56
CA ARG A 197 -7.57 -7.33 -11.46
C ARG A 197 -7.70 -6.39 -10.28
N MET A 198 -6.63 -5.73 -9.85
CA MET A 198 -6.71 -4.74 -8.76
C MET A 198 -7.65 -3.59 -9.13
N MET A 199 -7.50 -3.02 -10.32
CA MET A 199 -8.39 -1.96 -10.81
C MET A 199 -9.86 -2.43 -10.85
N PHE A 200 -10.09 -3.68 -11.27
CA PHE A 200 -11.42 -4.28 -11.33
C PHE A 200 -12.03 -4.46 -9.92
N ALA A 201 -11.27 -4.99 -8.97
CA ALA A 201 -11.69 -5.13 -7.58
C ALA A 201 -12.04 -3.78 -6.93
N LEU A 202 -11.24 -2.74 -7.18
CA LEU A 202 -11.57 -1.39 -6.69
C LEU A 202 -12.87 -0.87 -7.29
N ARG A 203 -13.12 -1.13 -8.58
CA ARG A 203 -14.41 -0.72 -9.18
C ARG A 203 -15.58 -1.37 -8.46
N ILE A 204 -15.47 -2.66 -8.11
CA ILE A 204 -16.49 -3.37 -7.31
C ILE A 204 -16.64 -2.74 -5.92
N ASN A 205 -15.53 -2.48 -5.21
CA ASN A 205 -15.57 -1.89 -3.85
C ASN A 205 -16.29 -0.53 -3.83
N ILE A 206 -16.10 0.28 -4.86
CA ILE A 206 -16.72 1.61 -4.96
C ILE A 206 -18.22 1.50 -5.23
N LEU A 207 -18.63 0.54 -6.05
CA LEU A 207 -20.05 0.24 -6.29
C LEU A 207 -20.73 -0.29 -5.02
N ALA A 208 -20.03 -1.15 -4.27
CA ALA A 208 -20.47 -1.69 -2.98
C ALA A 208 -20.75 -0.60 -1.92
N LYS A 209 -20.14 0.58 -2.05
CA LYS A 209 -20.38 1.69 -1.13
C LYS A 209 -21.81 2.23 -1.16
N GLY A 210 -22.55 1.99 -2.26
CA GLY A 210 -23.98 2.31 -2.36
C GLY A 210 -24.32 3.74 -2.75
N TYR A 211 -23.38 4.52 -3.29
CA TYR A 211 -23.63 5.90 -3.75
C TYR A 211 -23.72 6.03 -5.28
N SER A 212 -23.56 4.93 -6.01
CA SER A 212 -23.46 4.93 -7.47
C SER A 212 -24.79 4.67 -8.20
N GLY A 213 -25.78 4.06 -7.54
CA GLY A 213 -27.05 3.70 -8.19
C GLY A 213 -26.89 2.64 -9.30
N ILE A 214 -25.94 1.73 -9.18
CA ILE A 214 -25.85 0.52 -10.02
C ILE A 214 -27.00 -0.43 -9.69
N SER A 215 -27.50 -1.21 -10.65
CA SER A 215 -28.48 -2.27 -10.39
C SER A 215 -27.82 -3.53 -9.83
N GLU A 216 -28.59 -4.29 -9.04
CA GLU A 216 -28.14 -5.54 -8.41
C GLU A 216 -27.68 -6.57 -9.45
N ASP A 217 -28.49 -6.82 -10.48
CA ASP A 217 -28.20 -7.75 -11.57
C ASP A 217 -26.90 -7.40 -12.31
N THR A 218 -26.67 -6.11 -12.62
CA THR A 218 -25.42 -5.67 -13.25
C THR A 218 -24.22 -5.93 -12.33
N LEU A 219 -24.33 -5.63 -11.03
CA LEU A 219 -23.23 -5.83 -10.08
C LEU A 219 -22.94 -7.33 -9.83
N HIS A 220 -23.95 -8.19 -9.78
CA HIS A 220 -23.76 -9.65 -9.73
C HIS A 220 -22.97 -10.16 -10.93
N ARG A 221 -23.29 -9.71 -12.15
CA ARG A 221 -22.56 -10.09 -13.38
C ARG A 221 -21.11 -9.62 -13.35
N ILE A 222 -20.88 -8.40 -12.87
CA ILE A 222 -19.55 -7.83 -12.66
C ILE A 222 -18.71 -8.71 -11.70
N ILE A 223 -19.27 -9.05 -10.54
CA ILE A 223 -18.59 -9.89 -9.53
C ILE A 223 -18.32 -11.28 -10.08
N ALA A 224 -19.28 -11.86 -10.81
CA ALA A 224 -19.11 -13.17 -11.45
C ALA A 224 -17.96 -13.18 -12.46
N ALA A 225 -17.83 -12.12 -13.28
CA ALA A 225 -16.70 -11.96 -14.20
C ALA A 225 -15.36 -11.87 -13.47
N PHE A 226 -15.28 -11.07 -12.39
CA PHE A 226 -14.08 -10.99 -11.57
C PHE A 226 -13.69 -12.35 -10.95
N ASN A 227 -14.66 -13.05 -10.35
CA ASN A 227 -14.47 -14.32 -9.66
C ASN A 227 -14.07 -15.46 -10.62
N LYS A 228 -14.50 -15.39 -11.89
CA LYS A 228 -14.04 -16.31 -12.96
C LYS A 228 -12.74 -15.86 -13.64
N SER A 229 -12.13 -14.76 -13.16
CA SER A 229 -10.91 -14.17 -13.73
C SER A 229 -11.05 -13.82 -15.21
N CYS A 230 -12.20 -13.30 -15.61
CA CYS A 230 -12.44 -12.72 -16.94
C CYS A 230 -12.00 -11.25 -16.94
N ILE A 231 -10.76 -10.98 -17.36
CA ILE A 231 -10.07 -9.71 -17.15
C ILE A 231 -9.88 -8.98 -18.49
N PRO A 232 -10.52 -7.81 -18.71
CA PRO A 232 -10.33 -7.03 -19.93
C PRO A 232 -8.88 -6.57 -20.15
N GLU A 233 -8.49 -6.41 -21.41
CA GLU A 233 -7.25 -5.73 -21.79
C GLU A 233 -7.39 -4.23 -21.50
N ILE A 234 -6.53 -3.67 -20.63
CA ILE A 234 -6.61 -2.27 -20.22
C ILE A 234 -5.29 -1.58 -20.56
N PRO A 235 -5.26 -0.64 -21.52
CA PRO A 235 -4.06 0.12 -21.85
C PRO A 235 -3.57 0.99 -20.68
N SER A 236 -2.25 1.15 -20.54
CA SER A 236 -1.64 1.89 -19.42
C SER A 236 -1.60 3.41 -19.57
N GLN A 237 -2.01 3.97 -20.70
CA GLN A 237 -1.99 5.42 -20.97
C GLN A 237 -3.35 5.93 -21.45
N GLY A 238 -3.67 7.18 -21.14
CA GLY A 238 -4.87 7.87 -21.60
C GLY A 238 -5.69 8.55 -20.50
N THR A 239 -5.42 8.28 -19.22
CA THR A 239 -6.04 9.01 -18.10
C THR A 239 -5.27 10.31 -17.80
N VAL A 240 -6.02 11.38 -17.53
CA VAL A 240 -5.53 12.65 -16.96
C VAL A 240 -5.89 12.80 -15.47
N GLY A 241 -6.61 11.84 -14.89
CA GLY A 241 -7.01 11.84 -13.48
C GLY A 241 -7.94 13.00 -13.08
N ALA A 242 -8.84 13.41 -13.98
CA ALA A 242 -9.83 14.49 -13.75
C ALA A 242 -11.23 13.91 -13.53
N SER A 243 -12.05 13.74 -14.57
CA SER A 243 -13.38 13.08 -14.52
C SER A 243 -13.29 11.56 -14.29
N GLY A 244 -12.29 11.13 -13.53
CA GLY A 244 -11.88 9.75 -13.34
C GLY A 244 -10.86 9.25 -14.36
N ASP A 245 -10.49 8.00 -14.19
CA ASP A 245 -9.64 7.22 -15.06
C ASP A 245 -10.43 6.70 -16.27
N LEU A 246 -11.07 7.64 -16.98
CA LEU A 246 -12.08 7.39 -18.02
C LEU A 246 -11.63 6.37 -19.05
N ALA A 247 -10.48 6.60 -19.69
CA ALA A 247 -9.99 5.73 -20.75
C ALA A 247 -9.73 4.28 -20.29
N PRO A 248 -8.91 4.02 -19.26
CA PRO A 248 -8.69 2.66 -18.80
C PRO A 248 -9.96 2.00 -18.23
N LEU A 249 -10.81 2.74 -17.49
CA LEU A 249 -12.07 2.18 -16.98
C LEU A 249 -13.09 1.91 -18.09
N ALA A 250 -13.08 2.67 -19.18
CA ALA A 250 -13.89 2.38 -20.36
C ALA A 250 -13.48 1.05 -21.00
N HIS A 251 -12.18 0.75 -21.10
CA HIS A 251 -11.70 -0.56 -21.56
C HIS A 251 -12.14 -1.71 -20.63
N LEU A 252 -12.13 -1.49 -19.32
CA LEU A 252 -12.72 -2.43 -18.34
C LEU A 252 -14.21 -2.66 -18.61
N ALA A 253 -14.99 -1.58 -18.73
CA ALA A 253 -16.43 -1.66 -18.96
C ALA A 253 -16.79 -2.27 -20.32
N ALA A 254 -16.00 -1.98 -21.36
CA ALA A 254 -16.14 -2.49 -22.72
C ALA A 254 -15.95 -4.00 -22.78
N GLY A 255 -14.94 -4.54 -22.09
CA GLY A 255 -14.74 -5.97 -22.00
C GLY A 255 -15.97 -6.70 -21.46
N LEU A 256 -16.65 -6.13 -20.45
CA LEU A 256 -17.84 -6.72 -19.85
C LEU A 256 -19.10 -6.67 -20.74
N MET A 257 -19.14 -5.77 -21.73
CA MET A 257 -20.17 -5.80 -22.80
C MET A 257 -19.76 -6.68 -24.00
N GLY A 258 -18.65 -7.42 -23.90
CA GLY A 258 -18.15 -8.27 -24.97
C GLY A 258 -17.36 -7.53 -26.07
N VAL A 259 -16.93 -6.29 -25.82
CA VAL A 259 -16.15 -5.47 -26.76
C VAL A 259 -14.67 -5.47 -26.37
N GLY A 260 -13.79 -5.60 -27.37
CA GLY A 260 -12.33 -5.60 -27.17
C GLY A 260 -11.78 -6.98 -26.84
N ARG A 261 -10.62 -7.02 -26.18
CA ARG A 261 -9.92 -8.24 -25.78
C ARG A 261 -10.07 -8.49 -24.29
N MET A 262 -10.07 -9.76 -23.92
CA MET A 262 -10.15 -10.20 -22.54
C MET A 262 -9.28 -11.44 -22.35
N TRP A 263 -8.81 -11.64 -21.13
CA TRP A 263 -8.08 -12.82 -20.70
C TRP A 263 -8.92 -13.64 -19.71
N SER A 264 -8.79 -14.96 -19.75
CA SER A 264 -9.17 -15.83 -18.63
C SER A 264 -8.23 -17.04 -18.52
N PRO A 265 -8.18 -17.73 -17.37
CA PRO A 265 -7.41 -18.97 -17.23
C PRO A 265 -7.83 -20.05 -18.24
N LYS A 266 -9.10 -20.05 -18.66
CA LYS A 266 -9.66 -21.04 -19.60
C LYS A 266 -9.29 -20.76 -21.05
N THR A 267 -9.25 -19.48 -21.44
CA THR A 267 -9.12 -19.07 -22.85
C THR A 267 -7.76 -18.50 -23.22
N GLY A 268 -6.95 -18.08 -22.24
CA GLY A 268 -5.91 -17.09 -22.51
C GLY A 268 -6.54 -15.80 -23.04
N TRP A 269 -5.78 -15.06 -23.86
CA TRP A 269 -6.29 -13.85 -24.53
C TRP A 269 -7.17 -14.21 -25.75
N ALA A 270 -8.40 -13.69 -25.78
CA ALA A 270 -9.33 -13.82 -26.92
C ALA A 270 -10.23 -12.58 -27.03
N THR A 271 -11.22 -12.60 -27.93
CA THR A 271 -12.24 -11.53 -27.95
C THR A 271 -13.07 -11.60 -26.66
N ALA A 272 -13.49 -10.44 -26.14
CA ALA A 272 -14.20 -10.38 -24.87
C ALA A 272 -15.51 -11.19 -24.89
N SER A 273 -16.25 -11.18 -26.01
CA SER A 273 -17.44 -12.01 -26.20
C SER A 273 -17.16 -13.51 -26.09
N GLU A 274 -16.05 -13.99 -26.68
CA GLU A 274 -15.67 -15.40 -26.60
C GLU A 274 -15.27 -15.79 -25.18
N VAL A 275 -14.51 -14.93 -24.48
CA VAL A 275 -14.09 -15.19 -23.10
C VAL A 275 -15.29 -15.28 -22.17
N LEU A 276 -16.23 -14.34 -22.25
CA LEU A 276 -17.44 -14.36 -21.44
C LEU A 276 -18.27 -15.62 -21.73
N ALA A 277 -18.56 -15.92 -23.01
CA ALA A 277 -19.34 -17.09 -23.39
C ALA A 277 -18.70 -18.41 -22.95
N GLN A 278 -17.38 -18.56 -23.11
CA GLN A 278 -16.68 -19.78 -22.69
C GLN A 278 -16.60 -19.93 -21.17
N ASN A 279 -16.78 -18.86 -20.41
CA ASN A 279 -16.85 -18.90 -18.95
C ASN A 279 -18.29 -18.89 -18.44
N ASP A 280 -19.30 -19.18 -19.27
CA ASP A 280 -20.72 -19.19 -18.90
C ASP A 280 -21.15 -17.86 -18.28
N LEU A 281 -20.74 -16.76 -18.91
CA LEU A 281 -21.11 -15.39 -18.56
C LEU A 281 -21.78 -14.74 -19.77
N GLU A 282 -22.86 -14.03 -19.51
CA GLU A 282 -23.53 -13.19 -20.50
C GLU A 282 -22.90 -11.79 -20.53
N VAL A 283 -22.97 -11.14 -21.70
CA VAL A 283 -22.58 -9.73 -21.83
C VAL A 283 -23.48 -8.83 -21.00
N ILE A 284 -22.91 -7.72 -20.51
CA ILE A 284 -23.66 -6.73 -19.72
C ILE A 284 -24.27 -5.69 -20.65
N GLU A 285 -25.59 -5.48 -20.53
CA GLU A 285 -26.30 -4.34 -21.07
C GLU A 285 -26.48 -3.27 -19.98
N TYR A 286 -25.74 -2.17 -20.08
CA TYR A 286 -25.74 -1.14 -19.06
C TYR A 286 -27.05 -0.34 -19.06
N LYS A 287 -27.69 -0.26 -17.89
CA LYS A 287 -28.92 0.54 -17.65
C LYS A 287 -28.57 2.02 -17.47
N PRO A 288 -29.56 2.93 -17.46
CA PRO A 288 -29.29 4.36 -17.26
C PRO A 288 -28.42 4.64 -16.02
N LYS A 289 -27.42 5.51 -16.20
CA LYS A 289 -26.31 5.83 -15.25
C LYS A 289 -25.20 4.77 -15.13
N GLU A 290 -25.45 3.50 -15.47
CA GLU A 290 -24.50 2.43 -15.17
C GLU A 290 -23.20 2.52 -15.99
N GLY A 291 -23.27 2.97 -17.24
CA GLY A 291 -22.07 3.15 -18.08
C GLY A 291 -21.15 4.24 -17.53
N LEU A 292 -21.70 5.40 -17.16
CA LEU A 292 -20.94 6.47 -16.52
C LEU A 292 -20.33 6.01 -15.19
N THR A 293 -21.14 5.33 -14.38
CA THR A 293 -20.74 4.79 -13.08
C THR A 293 -19.55 3.83 -13.19
N MET A 294 -19.44 3.07 -14.28
CA MET A 294 -18.32 2.15 -14.50
C MET A 294 -17.02 2.86 -14.88
N ILE A 295 -17.09 4.06 -15.46
CA ILE A 295 -15.92 4.75 -16.00
C ILE A 295 -15.46 5.96 -15.19
N ASN A 296 -16.26 6.40 -14.23
CA ASN A 296 -15.98 7.60 -13.43
C ASN A 296 -15.42 7.23 -12.04
N GLY A 297 -14.17 7.60 -11.78
CA GLY A 297 -13.45 7.38 -10.52
C GLY A 297 -11.95 7.15 -10.70
N THR A 298 -11.23 7.01 -9.59
CA THR A 298 -9.74 7.05 -9.53
C THR A 298 -9.08 5.66 -9.43
N GLN A 299 -9.74 4.60 -9.92
CA GLN A 299 -9.32 3.23 -9.66
C GLN A 299 -8.02 2.80 -10.36
N PHE A 300 -7.65 3.40 -11.50
CA PHE A 300 -6.36 3.13 -12.15
C PHE A 300 -5.22 3.71 -11.31
N ILE A 301 -5.34 4.98 -10.90
CA ILE A 301 -4.33 5.64 -10.06
C ILE A 301 -4.18 4.90 -8.74
N THR A 302 -5.31 4.57 -8.11
CA THR A 302 -5.36 3.99 -6.78
C THR A 302 -4.89 2.54 -6.75
N SER A 303 -5.21 1.73 -7.76
CA SER A 303 -4.74 0.33 -7.82
C SER A 303 -3.23 0.24 -7.97
N LEU A 304 -2.65 1.03 -8.89
CA LEU A 304 -1.20 1.13 -9.03
C LEU A 304 -0.53 1.75 -7.79
N GLY A 305 -1.21 2.70 -7.15
CA GLY A 305 -0.75 3.31 -5.91
C GLY A 305 -0.71 2.33 -4.73
N ALA A 306 -1.70 1.44 -4.62
CA ALA A 306 -1.73 0.40 -3.59
C ALA A 306 -0.57 -0.60 -3.76
N GLU A 307 -0.28 -1.02 -5.00
CA GLU A 307 0.93 -1.81 -5.31
C GLU A 307 2.19 -1.06 -4.92
N GLY A 308 2.29 0.23 -5.29
CA GLY A 308 3.43 1.06 -4.95
C GLY A 308 3.65 1.16 -3.43
N VAL A 309 2.59 1.34 -2.64
CA VAL A 309 2.65 1.41 -1.18
C VAL A 309 3.13 0.09 -0.57
N GLU A 310 2.56 -1.05 -0.97
CA GLU A 310 2.94 -2.36 -0.40
C GLU A 310 4.39 -2.71 -0.73
N ARG A 311 4.80 -2.49 -1.99
CA ARG A 311 6.19 -2.69 -2.40
C ARG A 311 7.14 -1.75 -1.67
N ALA A 312 6.76 -0.48 -1.51
CA ALA A 312 7.54 0.51 -0.77
C ALA A 312 7.74 0.15 0.72
N ILE A 313 6.70 -0.37 1.38
CA ILE A 313 6.80 -0.86 2.77
C ILE A 313 7.79 -2.04 2.87
N SER A 314 7.65 -3.02 1.96
CA SER A 314 8.56 -4.17 1.89
C SER A 314 10.01 -3.73 1.62
N LEU A 315 10.19 -2.83 0.66
CA LEU A 315 11.50 -2.30 0.27
C LEU A 315 12.17 -1.54 1.41
N ALA A 316 11.46 -0.62 2.07
CA ALA A 316 12.02 0.19 3.15
C ALA A 316 12.42 -0.65 4.37
N ARG A 317 11.72 -1.76 4.64
CA ARG A 317 12.09 -2.73 5.70
C ARG A 317 13.45 -3.37 5.39
N GLN A 318 13.64 -3.79 4.15
CA GLN A 318 14.86 -4.44 3.70
C GLN A 318 16.01 -3.45 3.54
N ALA A 319 15.73 -2.20 3.18
CA ALA A 319 16.73 -1.14 3.04
C ALA A 319 17.50 -0.90 4.36
N ASP A 320 16.80 -0.93 5.50
CA ASP A 320 17.44 -0.78 6.82
C ASP A 320 18.43 -1.92 7.09
N ILE A 321 18.09 -3.15 6.68
CA ILE A 321 18.91 -4.35 6.87
C ILE A 321 20.14 -4.31 5.95
N ILE A 322 19.95 -3.99 4.67
CA ILE A 322 21.06 -3.89 3.71
C ILE A 322 22.02 -2.77 4.11
N ALA A 323 21.49 -1.63 4.56
CA ALA A 323 22.32 -0.54 5.07
C ALA A 323 23.11 -0.95 6.33
N ALA A 324 22.54 -1.81 7.19
CA ALA A 324 23.27 -2.40 8.30
C ALA A 324 24.38 -3.36 7.84
N MET A 325 24.15 -4.19 6.82
CA MET A 325 25.19 -5.04 6.23
C MET A 325 26.35 -4.22 5.67
N SER A 326 26.05 -3.15 4.92
CA SER A 326 27.07 -2.22 4.41
C SER A 326 27.81 -1.50 5.55
N THR A 327 27.11 -1.13 6.62
CA THR A 327 27.71 -0.53 7.82
C THR A 327 28.69 -1.49 8.48
N GLU A 328 28.32 -2.76 8.63
CA GLU A 328 29.19 -3.79 9.18
C GLU A 328 30.42 -4.03 8.29
N ALA A 329 30.20 -4.24 6.99
CA ALA A 329 31.26 -4.48 6.02
C ALA A 329 32.30 -3.33 5.97
N LEU A 330 31.84 -2.10 6.19
CA LEU A 330 32.69 -0.90 6.25
C LEU A 330 33.30 -0.64 7.64
N ARG A 331 33.09 -1.54 8.61
CA ARG A 331 33.54 -1.39 9.99
C ARG A 331 33.11 -0.03 10.55
N GLY A 332 31.80 0.25 10.43
CA GLY A 332 31.16 1.48 10.86
C GLY A 332 30.87 1.50 12.37
N THR A 333 30.88 2.69 12.96
CA THR A 333 30.54 2.88 14.37
C THR A 333 29.03 2.95 14.58
N VAL A 334 28.52 2.28 15.63
CA VAL A 334 27.09 2.33 16.01
C VAL A 334 26.72 3.52 16.90
N ARG A 335 27.68 4.38 17.26
CA ARG A 335 27.46 5.54 18.16
C ARG A 335 26.40 6.50 17.63
N HIS A 336 26.30 6.65 16.31
CA HIS A 336 25.30 7.51 15.67
C HIS A 336 23.85 7.02 15.86
N LEU A 337 23.67 5.79 16.35
CA LEU A 337 22.37 5.18 16.63
C LEU A 337 21.90 5.39 18.07
N HIS A 338 22.61 6.20 18.86
CA HIS A 338 22.35 6.37 20.28
C HIS A 338 20.88 6.83 20.53
N PRO A 339 20.10 6.16 21.41
CA PRO A 339 18.67 6.47 21.60
C PRO A 339 18.39 7.94 21.94
N ARG A 340 19.21 8.57 22.80
CA ARG A 340 19.08 10.00 23.15
C ARG A 340 19.23 10.94 21.95
N LEU A 341 20.03 10.59 20.94
CA LEU A 341 20.20 11.40 19.74
C LEU A 341 18.86 11.48 18.99
N HIS A 342 18.21 10.35 18.75
CA HIS A 342 16.95 10.30 18.01
C HIS A 342 15.75 10.78 18.84
N ALA A 343 15.76 10.58 20.16
CA ALA A 343 14.77 11.16 21.05
C ALA A 343 14.84 12.70 21.07
N SER A 344 16.02 13.30 20.87
CA SER A 344 16.17 14.75 20.80
C SER A 344 15.61 15.37 19.51
N ARG A 345 15.38 14.57 18.48
CA ARG A 345 14.74 14.95 17.22
C ARG A 345 13.64 13.94 16.86
N PRO A 346 12.46 14.01 17.50
CA PRO A 346 11.51 12.91 17.63
C PRO A 346 10.63 12.68 16.38
N HIS A 347 11.21 12.69 15.18
CA HIS A 347 10.50 12.21 13.99
C HIS A 347 10.27 10.69 14.11
N HIS A 348 9.07 10.24 13.75
CA HIS A 348 8.66 8.85 13.94
C HIS A 348 9.55 7.89 13.15
N GLY A 349 9.63 8.07 11.82
CA GLY A 349 10.47 7.22 10.98
C GLY A 349 11.94 7.25 11.37
N GLN A 350 12.47 8.41 11.80
CA GLN A 350 13.87 8.49 12.26
C GLN A 350 14.13 7.60 13.49
N ASN A 351 13.20 7.59 14.45
CA ASN A 351 13.32 6.75 15.64
C ASN A 351 13.16 5.26 15.30
N LEU A 352 12.21 4.93 14.41
CA LEU A 352 11.97 3.58 13.92
C LEU A 352 13.21 2.98 13.26
N VAL A 353 13.80 3.69 12.28
CA VAL A 353 14.99 3.21 11.57
C VAL A 353 16.17 3.06 12.52
N ALA A 354 16.41 4.04 13.40
CA ALA A 354 17.49 3.94 14.38
C ALA A 354 17.30 2.74 15.32
N GLN A 355 16.06 2.42 15.70
CA GLN A 355 15.76 1.27 16.54
C GLN A 355 16.06 -0.04 15.83
N ARG A 356 15.68 -0.18 14.57
CA ARG A 356 16.00 -1.38 13.76
C ARG A 356 17.50 -1.54 13.57
N LEU A 357 18.22 -0.48 13.20
CA LEU A 357 19.68 -0.54 13.06
C LEU A 357 20.37 -0.94 14.36
N ARG A 358 19.91 -0.42 15.52
CA ARG A 358 20.42 -0.87 16.82
C ARG A 358 20.16 -2.37 17.04
N ALA A 359 18.97 -2.84 16.69
CA ALA A 359 18.62 -4.24 16.85
C ALA A 359 19.51 -5.18 16.03
N LEU A 360 20.00 -4.71 14.88
CA LEU A 360 20.84 -5.51 13.99
C LEU A 360 22.35 -5.41 14.32
N LEU A 361 22.82 -4.24 14.76
CA LEU A 361 24.25 -3.92 14.88
C LEU A 361 24.80 -3.89 16.31
N THR A 362 23.96 -4.02 17.34
CA THR A 362 24.44 -3.96 18.74
C THR A 362 25.24 -5.22 19.10
N SER A 363 26.56 -5.16 18.98
CA SER A 363 27.48 -6.28 19.23
C SER A 363 27.37 -6.89 20.63
N LYS A 364 27.03 -6.07 21.64
CA LYS A 364 26.81 -6.54 23.02
C LYS A 364 25.64 -7.53 23.15
N PHE A 365 24.62 -7.38 22.32
CA PHE A 365 23.47 -8.30 22.28
C PHE A 365 23.70 -9.41 21.25
N HIS A 366 24.26 -9.04 20.10
CA HIS A 366 24.55 -9.92 18.98
C HIS A 366 26.06 -9.88 18.64
N PRO A 367 26.90 -10.73 19.24
CA PRO A 367 28.36 -10.67 19.08
C PRO A 367 28.80 -10.60 17.61
N SER A 368 29.77 -9.71 17.31
CA SER A 368 30.31 -9.54 15.97
C SER A 368 31.83 -9.36 16.04
N SER A 369 32.56 -10.31 15.46
CA SER A 369 34.02 -10.22 15.36
C SER A 369 34.48 -9.15 14.37
N ILE A 370 33.64 -8.77 13.39
CA ILE A 370 33.91 -7.61 12.53
C ILE A 370 33.85 -6.33 13.36
N SER A 371 32.82 -6.19 14.22
CA SER A 371 32.70 -5.05 15.13
C SER A 371 33.89 -4.97 16.09
N ASP A 372 34.25 -6.10 16.70
CA ASP A 372 35.36 -6.18 17.66
C ASP A 372 36.72 -5.87 17.01
N SER A 373 36.90 -6.24 15.73
CA SER A 373 38.17 -6.03 15.01
C SER A 373 38.59 -4.57 14.85
N HIS A 374 37.64 -3.63 15.02
CA HIS A 374 37.89 -2.21 14.77
C HIS A 374 37.52 -1.31 15.96
N PHE A 375 37.28 -1.88 17.14
CA PHE A 375 36.92 -1.14 18.35
C PHE A 375 37.87 0.06 18.64
N ASN A 376 39.17 -0.13 18.40
CA ASN A 376 40.23 0.89 18.60
C ASN A 376 40.85 1.40 17.28
N CYS A 377 40.10 1.43 16.16
CA CYS A 377 40.64 1.87 14.86
C CYS A 377 40.87 3.39 14.73
N GLY A 378 40.57 4.18 15.76
CA GLY A 378 40.73 5.65 15.74
C GLY A 378 39.65 6.40 14.96
N LYS A 379 38.68 5.70 14.35
CA LYS A 379 37.57 6.31 13.61
C LYS A 379 36.57 6.93 14.59
N VAL A 380 36.40 8.26 14.52
CA VAL A 380 35.48 9.01 15.41
C VAL A 380 34.06 9.07 14.86
N GLN A 381 33.90 9.24 13.55
CA GLN A 381 32.60 9.31 12.86
C GLN A 381 32.70 8.66 11.47
N ASP A 382 31.60 8.06 11.02
CA ASP A 382 31.44 7.66 9.62
C ASP A 382 30.93 8.81 8.74
N ALA A 383 31.08 8.63 7.43
CA ALA A 383 30.47 9.50 6.41
C ALA A 383 28.94 9.45 6.47
N TYR A 384 28.28 10.44 5.88
CA TYR A 384 26.82 10.59 5.96
C TYR A 384 26.03 9.43 5.37
N SER A 385 26.55 8.72 4.36
CA SER A 385 25.85 7.56 3.80
C SER A 385 25.69 6.40 4.79
N ILE A 386 26.47 6.38 5.86
CA ILE A 386 26.34 5.47 7.01
C ILE A 386 25.67 6.19 8.18
N ARG A 387 26.20 7.35 8.57
CA ARG A 387 25.78 8.03 9.80
C ARG A 387 24.37 8.62 9.75
N CYS A 388 23.90 8.99 8.56
CA CYS A 388 22.61 9.65 8.36
C CYS A 388 21.48 8.70 7.91
N ILE A 389 21.69 7.37 7.97
CA ILE A 389 20.66 6.40 7.58
C ILE A 389 19.33 6.65 8.32
N PRO A 390 19.29 6.83 9.66
CA PRO A 390 18.02 7.10 10.35
C PRO A 390 17.28 8.33 9.84
N GLN A 391 18.01 9.40 9.50
CA GLN A 391 17.42 10.66 9.08
C GLN A 391 16.83 10.57 7.67
N VAL A 392 17.53 9.89 6.76
CA VAL A 392 17.15 9.79 5.35
C VAL A 392 16.09 8.69 5.16
N HIS A 393 16.36 7.46 5.61
CA HIS A 393 15.34 6.40 5.54
C HIS A 393 14.13 6.74 6.41
N GLY A 394 14.32 7.49 7.51
CA GLY A 394 13.23 7.87 8.40
C GLY A 394 12.17 8.73 7.72
N ILE A 395 12.57 9.77 6.98
CA ILE A 395 11.58 10.58 6.25
C ILE A 395 10.94 9.79 5.09
N SER A 396 11.69 8.87 4.45
CA SER A 396 11.10 7.94 3.47
C SER A 396 10.00 7.08 4.10
N TRP A 397 10.21 6.56 5.31
CA TRP A 397 9.18 5.84 6.07
C TRP A 397 7.95 6.68 6.38
N ASP A 398 8.15 7.93 6.83
CA ASP A 398 7.05 8.85 7.12
C ASP A 398 6.25 9.19 5.82
N ILE A 399 6.92 9.34 4.68
CA ILE A 399 6.30 9.54 3.36
C ILE A 399 5.51 8.30 2.92
N ILE A 400 6.05 7.10 3.10
CA ILE A 400 5.35 5.85 2.78
C ILE A 400 4.06 5.76 3.60
N LYS A 401 4.10 6.11 4.89
CA LYS A 401 2.92 6.11 5.75
C LYS A 401 1.90 7.17 5.36
N PHE A 402 2.35 8.35 4.94
CA PHE A 402 1.47 9.35 4.34
C PHE A 402 0.78 8.84 3.07
N ALA A 403 1.53 8.25 2.14
CA ALA A 403 0.97 7.69 0.91
C ALA A 403 0.00 6.55 1.19
N GLN A 404 0.35 5.63 2.10
CA GLN A 404 -0.53 4.55 2.55
C GLN A 404 -1.87 5.10 3.04
N LYS A 405 -1.85 6.10 3.93
CA LYS A 405 -3.08 6.70 4.45
C LYS A 405 -3.96 7.28 3.34
N VAL A 406 -3.37 8.03 2.40
CA VAL A 406 -4.12 8.64 1.29
C VAL A 406 -4.71 7.57 0.38
N ILE A 407 -3.90 6.59 -0.05
CA ILE A 407 -4.35 5.53 -0.94
C ILE A 407 -5.43 4.65 -0.28
N THR A 408 -5.26 4.25 0.99
CA THR A 408 -6.29 3.49 1.71
C THR A 408 -7.58 4.27 1.87
N THR A 409 -7.51 5.59 2.06
CA THR A 409 -8.71 6.45 2.08
C THR A 409 -9.39 6.46 0.71
N GLU A 410 -8.62 6.64 -0.36
CA GLU A 410 -9.11 6.70 -1.74
C GLU A 410 -9.78 5.38 -2.18
N MET A 411 -9.18 4.23 -1.85
CA MET A 411 -9.71 2.88 -2.12
C MET A 411 -11.12 2.66 -1.55
N ASN A 412 -11.47 3.40 -0.51
CA ASN A 412 -12.71 3.28 0.25
C ASN A 412 -13.57 4.54 0.15
N SER A 413 -13.36 5.42 -0.83
CA SER A 413 -14.10 6.67 -1.03
C SER A 413 -15.13 6.59 -2.14
N ALA A 414 -16.22 7.37 -2.10
CA ALA A 414 -17.17 7.42 -3.22
C ALA A 414 -16.63 8.34 -4.34
N THR A 415 -15.83 7.80 -5.26
CA THR A 415 -15.16 8.57 -6.33
C THR A 415 -15.93 8.64 -7.65
N ASP A 416 -17.17 8.14 -7.67
CA ASP A 416 -18.10 8.27 -8.81
C ASP A 416 -18.74 9.68 -8.87
N ASN A 417 -19.36 10.02 -10.00
CA ASN A 417 -20.20 11.20 -10.14
C ASN A 417 -21.30 11.02 -11.22
N PRO A 418 -22.53 11.49 -10.97
CA PRO A 418 -23.01 12.06 -9.72
C PRO A 418 -23.27 11.00 -8.65
N LEU A 419 -23.27 11.43 -7.39
CA LEU A 419 -23.54 10.55 -6.25
C LEU A 419 -25.02 10.57 -5.88
N VAL A 420 -25.52 9.42 -5.43
CA VAL A 420 -26.90 9.19 -5.03
C VAL A 420 -26.99 9.17 -3.50
N PHE A 421 -27.73 10.10 -2.93
CA PHE A 421 -27.96 10.21 -1.49
C PHE A 421 -29.35 9.69 -1.14
N THR A 422 -29.41 8.49 -0.56
CA THR A 422 -30.69 7.76 -0.34
C THR A 422 -31.53 8.34 0.79
N ASP A 423 -30.91 9.05 1.73
CA ASP A 423 -31.54 9.74 2.85
C ASP A 423 -32.32 10.98 2.38
N THR A 424 -31.80 11.73 1.41
CA THR A 424 -32.48 12.90 0.82
C THR A 424 -33.18 12.60 -0.50
N GLN A 425 -32.94 11.42 -1.08
CA GLN A 425 -33.35 11.05 -2.45
C GLN A 425 -32.84 12.02 -3.52
N GLU A 426 -31.66 12.58 -3.30
CA GLU A 426 -31.02 13.52 -4.21
C GLU A 426 -29.89 12.85 -5.00
N VAL A 427 -29.66 13.37 -6.21
CA VAL A 427 -28.49 13.06 -7.00
C VAL A 427 -27.68 14.33 -7.14
N VAL A 428 -26.48 14.33 -6.54
CA VAL A 428 -25.65 15.50 -6.40
C VAL A 428 -24.41 15.35 -7.28
N SER A 429 -24.18 16.34 -8.13
CA SER A 429 -22.94 16.43 -8.91
C SER A 429 -21.87 17.15 -8.09
N GLY A 430 -20.68 16.57 -8.04
CA GLY A 430 -19.48 17.11 -7.40
C GLY A 430 -18.23 16.75 -8.20
N GLY A 431 -17.09 16.68 -7.51
CA GLY A 431 -15.77 16.44 -8.12
C GLY A 431 -14.96 15.32 -7.45
N ASN A 432 -15.61 14.36 -6.79
CA ASN A 432 -14.94 13.27 -6.06
C ASN A 432 -14.12 12.34 -6.97
N PHE A 433 -14.31 12.43 -8.28
CA PHE A 433 -13.52 11.72 -9.28
C PHE A 433 -12.10 12.26 -9.48
N HIS A 434 -11.80 13.44 -8.92
CA HIS A 434 -10.56 14.15 -9.21
C HIS A 434 -9.40 13.54 -8.41
N GLY A 435 -8.43 12.96 -9.13
CA GLY A 435 -7.34 12.18 -8.54
C GLY A 435 -6.22 12.98 -7.86
N GLU A 436 -6.49 14.19 -7.37
CA GLU A 436 -5.44 15.09 -6.86
C GLU A 436 -4.75 14.52 -5.62
N TYR A 437 -5.54 13.95 -4.70
CA TYR A 437 -5.03 13.31 -3.49
C TYR A 437 -4.08 12.14 -3.81
N PRO A 438 -4.49 11.11 -4.56
CA PRO A 438 -3.59 10.03 -4.89
C PRO A 438 -2.42 10.49 -5.79
N ALA A 439 -2.61 11.46 -6.69
CA ALA A 439 -1.51 11.97 -7.53
C ALA A 439 -0.36 12.57 -6.69
N LYS A 440 -0.68 13.48 -5.75
CA LYS A 440 0.33 14.09 -4.87
C LYS A 440 0.98 13.07 -3.94
N ALA A 441 0.19 12.13 -3.41
CA ALA A 441 0.71 11.06 -2.58
C ALA A 441 1.74 10.20 -3.31
N LEU A 442 1.49 9.87 -4.58
CA LEU A 442 2.38 9.03 -5.39
C LEU A 442 3.61 9.78 -5.89
N ASP A 443 3.52 11.07 -6.16
CA ASP A 443 4.70 11.90 -6.40
C ASP A 443 5.61 11.98 -5.16
N CYS A 444 5.01 12.16 -3.98
CA CYS A 444 5.76 12.11 -2.72
C CYS A 444 6.40 10.74 -2.50
N LEU A 445 5.66 9.66 -2.76
CA LEU A 445 6.16 8.29 -2.64
C LEU A 445 7.38 8.05 -3.54
N ALA A 446 7.33 8.49 -4.81
CA ALA A 446 8.44 8.39 -5.74
C ALA A 446 9.70 9.10 -5.20
N ILE A 447 9.55 10.33 -4.70
CA ILE A 447 10.64 11.11 -4.09
C ILE A 447 11.20 10.39 -2.85
N GLY A 448 10.33 9.91 -1.95
CA GLY A 448 10.73 9.23 -0.73
C GLY A 448 11.50 7.94 -0.99
N ILE A 449 11.06 7.13 -1.97
CA ILE A 449 11.74 5.89 -2.34
C ILE A 449 13.05 6.15 -3.09
N HIS A 450 13.10 7.17 -3.94
CA HIS A 450 14.33 7.57 -4.62
C HIS A 450 15.48 7.84 -3.63
N GLU A 451 15.20 8.52 -2.52
CA GLU A 451 16.23 8.85 -1.51
C GLU A 451 16.86 7.61 -0.87
N ILE A 452 16.10 6.52 -0.70
CA ILE A 452 16.65 5.22 -0.25
C ILE A 452 17.68 4.70 -1.26
N GLY A 453 17.33 4.71 -2.55
CA GLY A 453 18.23 4.29 -3.63
C GLY A 453 19.45 5.21 -3.79
N SER A 454 19.25 6.52 -3.67
CA SER A 454 20.35 7.49 -3.75
C SER A 454 21.35 7.29 -2.61
N LEU A 455 20.87 7.09 -1.37
CA LEU A 455 21.75 6.82 -0.23
C LEU A 455 22.45 5.45 -0.34
N SER A 456 21.76 4.45 -0.88
CA SER A 456 22.32 3.13 -1.21
C SER A 456 23.49 3.24 -2.17
N ALA A 457 23.37 3.99 -3.27
CA ALA A 457 24.48 4.23 -4.18
C ALA A 457 25.67 4.95 -3.52
N CYS A 458 25.42 5.89 -2.59
CA CYS A 458 26.50 6.50 -1.81
C CYS A 458 27.21 5.51 -0.86
N ARG A 459 26.54 4.43 -0.41
CA ARG A 459 27.19 3.35 0.35
C ARG A 459 27.97 2.40 -0.57
N MET A 460 27.47 2.13 -1.77
CA MET A 460 28.20 1.34 -2.78
C MET A 460 29.54 1.95 -3.15
N GLU A 461 29.60 3.27 -3.42
CA GLU A 461 30.87 3.97 -3.69
C GLU A 461 31.88 3.71 -2.57
N ARG A 462 31.43 3.79 -1.32
CA ARG A 462 32.29 3.52 -0.17
C ARG A 462 32.80 2.08 -0.13
N LEU A 463 31.98 1.10 -0.51
CA LEU A 463 32.37 -0.31 -0.53
C LEU A 463 33.44 -0.56 -1.60
N VAL A 464 33.21 -0.10 -2.84
CA VAL A 464 34.11 -0.35 -3.97
C VAL A 464 35.39 0.49 -3.93
N ASN A 465 35.39 1.61 -3.21
CA ASN A 465 36.55 2.49 -3.12
C ASN A 465 37.51 2.03 -2.01
N HIS A 466 38.66 1.47 -2.42
CA HIS A 466 39.70 0.98 -1.52
C HIS A 466 40.12 2.00 -0.44
N GLY A 467 40.25 3.28 -0.81
CA GLY A 467 40.62 4.34 0.12
C GLY A 467 39.56 4.65 1.17
N MET A 468 38.30 4.23 0.94
CA MET A 468 37.17 4.48 1.83
C MET A 468 36.74 3.24 2.64
N SER A 469 36.89 2.04 2.09
CA SER A 469 36.53 0.77 2.75
C SER A 469 37.71 0.08 3.44
N GLY A 470 38.93 0.28 2.94
CA GLY A 470 40.07 -0.56 3.29
C GLY A 470 39.94 -2.00 2.79
N LEU A 471 39.06 -2.26 1.82
CA LEU A 471 38.90 -3.52 1.10
C LEU A 471 39.56 -3.42 -0.29
N PRO A 472 39.81 -4.52 -1.01
CA PRO A 472 40.24 -4.47 -2.40
C PRO A 472 39.34 -3.58 -3.26
N ALA A 473 39.93 -2.83 -4.20
CA ALA A 473 39.17 -1.98 -5.10
C ALA A 473 38.13 -2.79 -5.89
N PHE A 474 36.91 -2.27 -5.99
CA PHE A 474 35.76 -2.95 -6.62
C PHE A 474 35.44 -4.33 -6.05
N LEU A 475 35.85 -4.60 -4.80
CA LEU A 475 35.59 -5.83 -4.05
C LEU A 475 36.06 -7.10 -4.77
N THR A 476 37.18 -7.00 -5.50
CA THR A 476 37.74 -8.13 -6.25
C THR A 476 39.20 -8.40 -5.89
N LEU A 477 39.57 -9.67 -5.92
CA LEU A 477 40.96 -10.10 -5.86
C LEU A 477 41.56 -10.06 -7.27
N GLU A 478 42.89 -9.94 -7.36
CA GLU A 478 43.60 -9.83 -8.65
C GLU A 478 43.07 -8.68 -9.53
N GLY A 479 42.81 -7.52 -8.91
CA GLY A 479 42.35 -6.32 -9.58
C GLY A 479 43.27 -5.94 -10.76
N GLY A 480 42.65 -5.63 -11.91
CA GLY A 480 43.33 -5.38 -13.17
C GLY A 480 43.16 -6.54 -14.17
N LEU A 481 43.13 -7.79 -13.68
CA LEU A 481 42.60 -8.92 -14.45
C LEU A 481 41.08 -9.02 -14.26
N ASN A 482 40.63 -8.90 -13.00
CA ASN A 482 39.21 -8.78 -12.67
C ASN A 482 38.82 -7.30 -12.47
N SER A 483 37.61 -6.96 -12.89
CA SER A 483 36.96 -5.66 -12.68
C SER A 483 35.98 -5.68 -11.50
N GLY A 484 35.56 -6.86 -11.04
CA GLY A 484 34.70 -6.99 -9.87
C GLY A 484 33.35 -6.27 -10.05
N PHE A 485 32.99 -5.48 -9.04
CA PHE A 485 31.73 -4.74 -9.00
C PHE A 485 31.75 -3.39 -9.73
N MET A 486 32.81 -3.07 -10.49
CA MET A 486 32.97 -1.78 -11.16
C MET A 486 31.75 -1.40 -12.01
N ILE A 487 31.29 -2.30 -12.89
CA ILE A 487 30.18 -2.00 -13.81
C ILE A 487 28.82 -2.16 -13.12
N ALA A 488 28.70 -3.05 -12.12
CA ALA A 488 27.49 -3.11 -11.29
C ALA A 488 27.25 -1.77 -10.57
N HIS A 489 28.32 -1.13 -10.08
CA HIS A 489 28.24 0.21 -9.50
C HIS A 489 27.79 1.26 -10.52
N CYS A 490 28.31 1.22 -11.76
CA CYS A 490 27.84 2.09 -12.85
C CYS A 490 26.35 1.90 -13.15
N THR A 491 25.86 0.66 -13.15
CA THR A 491 24.43 0.35 -13.34
C THR A 491 23.58 1.00 -12.25
N ALA A 492 23.96 0.87 -10.97
CA ALA A 492 23.23 1.52 -9.88
C ALA A 492 23.24 3.05 -10.02
N ALA A 493 24.38 3.65 -10.40
CA ALA A 493 24.48 5.09 -10.63
C ALA A 493 23.57 5.58 -11.77
N ALA A 494 23.46 4.81 -12.86
CA ALA A 494 22.56 5.13 -13.97
C ALA A 494 21.09 5.12 -13.53
N LEU A 495 20.67 4.10 -12.77
CA LEU A 495 19.29 3.99 -12.25
C LEU A 495 18.95 5.11 -11.25
N VAL A 496 19.89 5.51 -10.40
CA VAL A 496 19.72 6.68 -9.54
C VAL A 496 19.52 7.94 -10.38
N SER A 497 20.30 8.11 -11.46
CA SER A 497 20.15 9.26 -12.35
C SER A 497 18.82 9.28 -13.09
N GLU A 498 18.33 8.14 -13.56
CA GLU A 498 17.02 8.01 -14.20
C GLU A 498 15.89 8.43 -13.24
N ASN A 499 15.97 7.97 -11.99
CA ASN A 499 15.00 8.31 -10.95
C ASN A 499 14.89 9.82 -10.68
N LYS A 500 15.96 10.60 -10.86
CA LYS A 500 15.92 12.06 -10.66
C LYS A 500 14.93 12.75 -11.59
N VAL A 501 14.85 12.30 -12.85
CA VAL A 501 13.88 12.83 -13.82
C VAL A 501 12.48 12.32 -13.49
N LEU A 502 12.34 11.05 -13.12
CA LEU A 502 11.05 10.46 -12.71
C LEU A 502 10.47 11.08 -11.44
N CYS A 503 11.32 11.65 -10.57
CA CYS A 503 10.90 12.37 -9.37
C CYS A 503 10.35 13.76 -9.65
N HIS A 504 10.44 14.28 -10.89
CA HIS A 504 9.70 15.49 -11.25
C HIS A 504 8.19 15.24 -11.05
N PRO A 505 7.49 16.03 -10.23
CA PRO A 505 6.09 15.77 -9.91
C PRO A 505 5.24 15.99 -11.15
N SER A 506 4.35 15.03 -11.46
CA SER A 506 3.36 15.22 -12.53
C SER A 506 2.08 15.87 -12.02
N SER A 507 1.82 15.77 -10.71
CA SER A 507 0.66 16.39 -10.04
C SER A 507 0.73 17.92 -9.91
N VAL A 508 1.76 18.56 -10.47
CA VAL A 508 1.84 20.03 -10.59
C VAL A 508 1.57 20.51 -12.01
N ASP A 509 1.30 19.58 -12.94
CA ASP A 509 0.97 19.87 -14.33
C ASP A 509 -0.54 19.72 -14.58
N THR A 510 -1.07 20.50 -15.51
CA THR A 510 -2.45 20.42 -15.97
C THR A 510 -2.55 20.93 -17.40
N ILE A 511 -3.37 20.25 -18.21
CA ILE A 511 -3.71 20.69 -19.57
C ILE A 511 -5.22 20.61 -19.69
N SER A 512 -5.84 21.73 -20.04
CA SER A 512 -7.30 21.78 -20.19
C SER A 512 -7.77 20.88 -21.34
N THR A 513 -8.75 20.03 -21.05
CA THR A 513 -9.39 19.12 -22.00
C THR A 513 -10.88 19.46 -22.15
N SER A 514 -11.58 18.73 -23.03
CA SER A 514 -13.04 18.79 -23.16
C SER A 514 -13.58 20.22 -23.40
N ALA A 515 -12.89 20.97 -24.27
CA ALA A 515 -13.22 22.35 -24.64
C ALA A 515 -13.31 23.33 -23.43
N GLY A 516 -12.46 23.15 -22.42
CA GLY A 516 -12.43 24.02 -21.24
C GLY A 516 -13.35 23.56 -20.11
N GLN A 517 -14.09 22.47 -20.28
CA GLN A 517 -14.94 21.92 -19.22
C GLN A 517 -14.12 21.17 -18.16
N GLU A 518 -13.02 20.53 -18.58
CA GLU A 518 -12.02 19.90 -17.71
C GLU A 518 -10.76 20.78 -17.75
N ASP A 519 -10.83 21.92 -17.06
CA ASP A 519 -9.80 22.96 -17.06
C ASP A 519 -8.66 22.70 -16.06
N HIS A 520 -8.90 21.83 -15.07
CA HIS A 520 -7.90 21.35 -14.13
C HIS A 520 -7.97 19.83 -13.97
N VAL A 521 -6.81 19.18 -14.02
CA VAL A 521 -6.66 17.72 -13.95
C VAL A 521 -5.47 17.35 -13.06
N SER A 522 -5.44 16.13 -12.50
CA SER A 522 -4.38 15.75 -11.53
C SER A 522 -3.12 15.14 -12.14
N MET A 523 -3.20 14.66 -13.39
CA MET A 523 -2.17 13.84 -14.05
C MET A 523 -1.75 12.60 -13.23
N GLY A 524 -2.61 12.12 -12.32
CA GLY A 524 -2.28 11.07 -11.35
C GLY A 524 -1.93 9.72 -11.98
N GLY A 525 -2.42 9.42 -13.19
CA GLY A 525 -2.06 8.20 -13.90
C GLY A 525 -0.58 8.15 -14.31
N TRP A 526 0.05 9.31 -14.52
CA TRP A 526 1.49 9.38 -14.69
C TRP A 526 2.23 9.33 -13.35
N SER A 527 1.71 9.97 -12.30
CA SER A 527 2.25 9.88 -10.94
C SER A 527 2.37 8.43 -10.46
N ALA A 528 1.33 7.62 -10.68
CA ALA A 528 1.33 6.21 -10.28
C ALA A 528 2.35 5.37 -11.05
N ARG A 529 2.41 5.52 -12.39
CA ARG A 529 3.33 4.74 -13.23
C ARG A 529 4.80 5.08 -12.94
N LYS A 530 5.13 6.36 -12.77
CA LYS A 530 6.52 6.76 -12.47
C LYS A 530 6.93 6.37 -11.04
N ALA A 531 6.02 6.40 -10.07
CA ALA A 531 6.30 5.90 -8.72
C ALA A 531 6.67 4.40 -8.74
N LEU A 532 5.91 3.56 -9.47
CA LEU A 532 6.25 2.14 -9.65
C LEU A 532 7.59 1.94 -10.36
N LYS A 533 7.89 2.74 -11.38
CA LYS A 533 9.19 2.67 -12.08
C LYS A 533 10.36 3.05 -11.17
N VAL A 534 10.19 4.05 -10.30
CA VAL A 534 11.20 4.39 -9.29
C VAL A 534 11.40 3.23 -8.32
N ILE A 535 10.32 2.58 -7.85
CA ILE A 535 10.40 1.39 -7.00
C ILE A 535 11.15 0.25 -7.70
N ASP A 536 10.83 -0.06 -8.97
CA ASP A 536 11.53 -1.08 -9.77
C ASP A 536 13.04 -0.80 -9.82
N ASN A 537 13.42 0.47 -10.06
CA ASN A 537 14.82 0.88 -10.14
C ASN A 537 15.52 0.77 -8.76
N VAL A 538 14.84 1.14 -7.66
CA VAL A 538 15.43 1.06 -6.30
C VAL A 538 15.58 -0.37 -5.81
N GLU A 539 14.68 -1.29 -6.18
CA GLU A 539 14.85 -2.72 -5.91
C GLU A 539 16.16 -3.26 -6.52
N ILE A 540 16.47 -2.88 -7.76
CA ILE A 540 17.72 -3.28 -8.45
C ILE A 540 18.94 -2.62 -7.79
N ILE A 541 18.84 -1.32 -7.44
CA ILE A 541 19.90 -0.61 -6.71
C ILE A 541 20.19 -1.35 -5.40
N MET A 542 19.18 -1.65 -4.59
CA MET A 542 19.35 -2.37 -3.33
C MET A 542 19.91 -3.79 -3.52
N ALA A 543 19.51 -4.49 -4.58
CA ALA A 543 20.07 -5.80 -4.92
C ALA A 543 21.58 -5.73 -5.20
N ILE A 544 22.04 -4.69 -5.91
CA ILE A 544 23.48 -4.47 -6.14
C ILE A 544 24.20 -4.16 -4.82
N GLU A 545 23.60 -3.36 -3.92
CA GLU A 545 24.19 -3.06 -2.62
C GLU A 545 24.31 -4.32 -1.77
N LEU A 546 23.27 -5.17 -1.75
CA LEU A 546 23.26 -6.44 -1.06
C LEU A 546 24.40 -7.34 -1.53
N LEU A 547 24.59 -7.48 -2.84
CA LEU A 547 25.68 -8.27 -3.40
C LEU A 547 27.06 -7.74 -2.98
N MET A 548 27.24 -6.41 -3.04
CA MET A 548 28.48 -5.75 -2.63
C MET A 548 28.73 -5.91 -1.12
N ALA A 549 27.70 -5.77 -0.29
CA ALA A 549 27.81 -5.94 1.16
C ALA A 549 28.18 -7.39 1.53
N CYS A 550 27.55 -8.39 0.90
CA CYS A 550 27.91 -9.79 1.09
C CYS A 550 29.35 -10.08 0.64
N GLN A 551 29.75 -9.58 -0.54
CA GLN A 551 31.12 -9.75 -1.01
C GLN A 551 32.14 -9.09 -0.08
N ALA A 552 31.83 -7.91 0.43
CA ALA A 552 32.69 -7.21 1.36
C ALA A 552 32.83 -7.97 2.69
N ILE A 553 31.77 -8.63 3.16
CA ILE A 553 31.81 -9.52 4.33
C ILE A 553 32.67 -10.77 4.05
N ASP A 554 32.56 -11.40 2.87
CA ASP A 554 33.42 -12.53 2.49
C ASP A 554 34.90 -12.16 2.55
N LEU A 555 35.26 -10.96 2.07
CA LEU A 555 36.64 -10.46 2.05
C LEU A 555 37.19 -10.14 3.44
N LEU A 556 36.35 -10.12 4.47
CA LEU A 556 36.74 -9.96 5.88
C LEU A 556 36.95 -11.31 6.59
N ALA A 557 36.73 -12.45 5.92
CA ALA A 557 36.96 -13.77 6.49
C ALA A 557 38.38 -13.89 7.12
N PRO A 558 38.52 -14.54 8.29
CA PRO A 558 37.52 -15.36 8.98
C PRO A 558 36.59 -14.60 9.93
N LEU A 559 36.54 -13.25 9.88
CA LEU A 559 35.62 -12.47 10.70
C LEU A 559 34.17 -12.70 10.27
N LYS A 560 33.27 -12.77 11.24
CA LYS A 560 31.82 -12.89 11.11
C LYS A 560 31.11 -11.65 11.65
N SER A 561 29.98 -11.33 11.03
CA SER A 561 29.07 -10.27 11.45
C SER A 561 28.20 -10.72 12.64
N THR A 562 27.26 -9.86 13.06
CA THR A 562 26.22 -10.19 14.02
C THR A 562 25.35 -11.35 13.50
N PRO A 563 24.79 -12.22 14.37
CA PRO A 563 23.86 -13.28 13.96
C PRO A 563 22.74 -12.88 12.98
N PRO A 564 22.00 -11.76 13.16
CA PRO A 564 20.98 -11.37 12.18
C PRO A 564 21.57 -11.07 10.81
N LEU A 565 22.68 -10.33 10.72
CA LEU A 565 23.26 -9.97 9.42
C LEU A 565 23.98 -11.15 8.76
N GLN A 566 24.58 -12.04 9.55
CA GLN A 566 25.13 -13.30 9.07
C GLN A 566 24.03 -14.20 8.48
N ALA A 567 22.84 -14.25 9.09
CA ALA A 567 21.72 -15.01 8.56
C ALA A 567 21.24 -14.49 7.19
N ILE A 568 21.34 -13.17 6.95
CA ILE A 568 21.03 -12.58 5.63
C ILE A 568 22.14 -12.87 4.62
N HIS A 569 23.40 -12.74 5.04
CA HIS A 569 24.54 -13.12 4.22
C HIS A 569 24.41 -14.58 3.74
N ASP A 570 24.12 -15.50 4.65
CA ASP A 570 23.98 -16.92 4.35
C ASP A 570 22.79 -17.18 3.41
N LEU A 571 21.65 -16.52 3.63
CA LEU A 571 20.49 -16.57 2.71
C LEU A 571 20.87 -16.17 1.27
N VAL A 572 21.70 -15.14 1.10
CA VAL A 572 22.18 -14.73 -0.23
C VAL A 572 23.15 -15.77 -0.80
N ARG A 573 24.07 -16.28 0.02
CA ARG A 573 25.10 -17.25 -0.40
C ARG A 573 24.54 -18.65 -0.70
N GLU A 574 23.35 -18.98 -0.21
CA GLU A 574 22.60 -20.17 -0.64
C GLU A 574 22.25 -20.16 -2.14
N LYS A 575 22.09 -18.97 -2.74
CA LYS A 575 21.71 -18.82 -4.15
C LYS A 575 22.84 -18.24 -5.01
N ILE A 576 23.61 -17.29 -4.46
CA ILE A 576 24.58 -16.48 -5.20
C ILE A 576 25.97 -16.63 -4.57
N ASN A 577 26.87 -17.29 -5.28
CA ASN A 577 28.26 -17.55 -4.84
C ASN A 577 29.07 -16.26 -4.62
N SER A 578 30.14 -16.35 -3.83
CA SER A 578 31.11 -15.25 -3.68
C SER A 578 31.76 -14.87 -5.03
N TRP A 579 32.19 -13.62 -5.17
CA TRP A 579 32.79 -13.09 -6.40
C TRP A 579 34.32 -13.26 -6.42
N GLU A 580 34.80 -14.46 -6.72
CA GLU A 580 36.24 -14.75 -6.78
C GLU A 580 36.89 -14.30 -8.09
N LYS A 581 36.17 -14.47 -9.21
CA LYS A 581 36.59 -14.11 -10.57
C LYS A 581 35.41 -13.52 -11.32
N ASP A 582 35.70 -12.67 -12.30
CA ASP A 582 34.66 -12.07 -13.12
C ASP A 582 33.79 -13.11 -13.83
N ARG A 583 32.47 -12.95 -13.71
CA ARG A 583 31.44 -13.77 -14.35
C ARG A 583 30.29 -12.90 -14.84
N PHE A 584 29.25 -13.53 -15.35
CA PHE A 584 28.08 -12.83 -15.88
C PHE A 584 27.21 -12.21 -14.76
N MET A 585 27.54 -10.98 -14.36
CA MET A 585 26.93 -10.24 -13.24
C MET A 585 25.40 -10.07 -13.35
N ALA A 586 24.85 -9.98 -14.57
CA ALA A 586 23.43 -9.73 -14.76
C ALA A 586 22.54 -10.84 -14.17
N HIS A 587 23.03 -12.08 -14.14
CA HIS A 587 22.34 -13.19 -13.48
C HIS A 587 22.22 -12.95 -11.97
N ASP A 588 23.32 -12.65 -11.31
CA ASP A 588 23.38 -12.43 -9.86
C ASP A 588 22.56 -11.21 -9.44
N ILE A 589 22.58 -10.11 -10.23
CA ILE A 589 21.74 -8.94 -9.99
C ILE A 589 20.26 -9.32 -10.06
N LYS A 590 19.86 -10.14 -11.03
CA LYS A 590 18.47 -10.60 -11.16
C LYS A 590 18.06 -11.44 -9.97
N GLU A 591 18.86 -12.44 -9.59
CA GLU A 591 18.56 -13.29 -8.43
C GLU A 591 18.50 -12.48 -7.14
N ALA A 592 19.41 -11.53 -6.93
CA ALA A 592 19.36 -10.64 -5.78
C ALA A 592 18.12 -9.74 -5.81
N THR A 593 17.70 -9.26 -6.99
CA THR A 593 16.46 -8.48 -7.14
C THR A 593 15.23 -9.32 -6.78
N ASP A 594 15.20 -10.60 -7.15
CA ASP A 594 14.12 -11.52 -6.79
C ASP A 594 14.08 -11.77 -5.28
N ILE A 595 15.24 -11.85 -4.59
CA ILE A 595 15.32 -11.89 -3.12
C ILE A 595 14.77 -10.61 -2.48
N ILE A 596 15.05 -9.43 -3.05
CA ILE A 596 14.46 -8.16 -2.57
C ILE A 596 12.94 -8.18 -2.74
N LYS A 597 12.44 -8.62 -3.90
CA LYS A 597 11.00 -8.63 -4.20
C LYS A 597 10.21 -9.62 -3.35
N SER A 598 10.80 -10.74 -2.95
CA SER A 598 10.12 -11.75 -2.11
C SER A 598 9.92 -11.28 -0.67
N GLY A 599 10.73 -10.32 -0.19
CA GLY A 599 10.69 -9.87 1.20
C GLY A 599 11.43 -10.81 2.17
N ASP A 600 12.11 -11.84 1.67
CA ASP A 600 12.75 -12.88 2.48
C ASP A 600 13.80 -12.31 3.45
N ILE A 601 14.47 -11.21 3.08
CA ILE A 601 15.44 -10.54 3.96
C ILE A 601 14.76 -10.04 5.24
N TRP A 602 13.59 -9.41 5.11
CA TRP A 602 12.84 -8.94 6.27
C TRP A 602 12.36 -10.13 7.11
N THR A 603 11.73 -11.13 6.48
CA THR A 603 11.22 -12.34 7.15
C THR A 603 12.32 -13.04 7.96
N LYS A 604 13.55 -13.09 7.44
CA LYS A 604 14.70 -13.71 8.12
C LYS A 604 15.23 -12.87 9.29
N ALA A 605 15.22 -11.53 9.18
CA ALA A 605 15.76 -10.63 10.19
C ALA A 605 14.75 -10.25 11.29
N GLU A 606 13.46 -10.22 10.99
CA GLU A 606 12.39 -9.75 11.89
C GLU A 606 12.39 -10.45 13.27
N PRO A 607 12.57 -11.79 13.37
CA PRO A 607 12.64 -12.45 14.67
C PRO A 607 13.76 -11.90 15.58
N TYR A 608 14.93 -11.62 15.02
CA TYR A 608 16.06 -11.04 15.77
C TYR A 608 15.77 -9.60 16.20
N ILE A 609 15.14 -8.83 15.32
CA ILE A 609 14.72 -7.46 15.64
C ILE A 609 13.75 -7.51 16.82
N GLN A 610 12.73 -8.37 16.78
CA GLN A 610 11.74 -8.48 17.84
C GLN A 610 12.36 -8.97 19.16
N GLU A 611 13.30 -9.91 19.10
CA GLU A 611 14.06 -10.38 20.26
C GLU A 611 14.79 -9.23 20.96
N TYR A 612 15.53 -8.42 20.19
CA TYR A 612 16.22 -7.24 20.70
C TYR A 612 15.24 -6.23 21.30
N LEU A 613 14.10 -5.96 20.64
CA LEU A 613 13.10 -5.02 21.14
C LEU A 613 12.54 -5.47 22.49
N ASN A 614 12.20 -6.75 22.63
CA ASN A 614 11.73 -7.32 23.89
C ASN A 614 12.78 -7.16 25.00
N TRP A 615 14.05 -7.44 24.71
CA TRP A 615 15.15 -7.20 25.64
C TRP A 615 15.34 -5.72 25.99
N TYR A 616 15.24 -4.83 25.01
CA TYR A 616 15.43 -3.39 25.19
C TYR A 616 14.31 -2.77 26.04
N HIS A 617 13.06 -3.24 25.87
CA HIS A 617 11.90 -2.74 26.61
C HIS A 617 11.84 -3.27 28.04
N THR A 618 12.25 -4.51 28.30
CA THR A 618 12.28 -5.11 29.65
C THR A 618 13.33 -4.49 30.59
N LYS A 619 14.39 -3.87 30.05
CA LYS A 619 15.40 -3.13 30.85
C LYS A 619 14.94 -1.76 31.35
N LYS A 620 13.76 -1.25 30.97
CA LYS A 620 13.28 0.08 31.41
C LYS A 620 12.89 0.14 32.89
N ASP A 621 12.70 -0.99 33.57
CA ASP A 621 12.47 -1.02 35.01
C ASP A 621 13.80 -1.04 35.78
N GLY A 622 14.42 0.14 35.90
CA GLY A 622 15.41 0.42 36.94
C GLY A 622 16.89 0.15 36.64
N GLU A 623 17.26 -0.41 35.48
CA GLU A 623 18.67 -0.50 35.08
C GLU A 623 19.07 0.65 34.15
N PRO A 624 20.22 1.31 34.37
CA PRO A 624 20.74 2.25 33.39
C PRO A 624 20.90 1.53 32.05
N LEU A 625 20.45 2.17 30.95
CA LEU A 625 20.74 1.71 29.58
C LEU A 625 22.20 1.24 29.54
N PRO A 626 22.49 0.04 29.02
CA PRO A 626 23.87 -0.45 28.99
C PRO A 626 24.72 0.65 28.35
N LYS A 627 25.71 1.16 29.08
CA LYS A 627 26.63 2.20 28.60
C LYS A 627 27.07 1.80 27.19
N GLN A 628 26.48 2.41 26.15
CA GLN A 628 26.88 2.17 24.77
C GLN A 628 28.25 2.84 24.63
N ASP A 629 29.28 2.05 24.33
CA ASP A 629 30.66 2.44 24.03
C ASP A 629 31.01 3.93 24.23
N VAL A 630 31.01 4.37 25.49
CA VAL A 630 31.62 5.64 25.90
C VAL A 630 33.12 5.43 26.18
N HIS A 631 33.70 4.29 25.77
CA HIS A 631 35.10 3.95 26.02
C HIS A 631 36.04 4.09 24.80
N GLN A 632 35.59 4.61 23.65
CA GLN A 632 36.57 5.28 22.76
C GLN A 632 36.82 6.67 23.34
N PRO A 633 38.08 7.07 23.58
CA PRO A 633 38.41 8.38 24.13
C PRO A 633 37.74 9.47 23.28
N GLU A 634 37.05 10.40 23.94
CA GLU A 634 36.66 11.65 23.32
C GLU A 634 37.94 12.39 22.93
N CYS A 635 38.31 12.34 21.64
CA CYS A 635 39.21 13.35 21.10
C CYS A 635 38.42 14.65 21.05
N ILE A 636 38.51 15.41 22.14
CA ILE A 636 38.12 16.82 22.18
C ILE A 636 39.06 17.57 21.23
N HIS A 637 38.57 17.94 20.07
CA HIS A 637 39.17 18.96 19.21
C HIS A 637 38.13 19.98 18.79
#